data_AF-A0A0D2AXM4-F1
#
_entry.id   AF-A0A0D2AXM4-F1
#
_cell.length_a   1.000
_cell.length_b   1.000
_cell.length_c   1.000
_cell.angle_alpha   90.00
_cell.angle_beta   90.00
_cell.angle_gamma   90.00
#
_symmetry.space_group_name_H-M   'P 1'
#
loop_
_entity.id
_entity.type
_entity.pdbx_description
1 polymer ?
#
loop_
_entity_poly.entity_id
_entity_poly.type
_entity_poly.pdbx_seq_one_letter_code
_entity_poly.pdbx_strand_id
1 'polypeptide(L)'
;MTTNGHVSDTEHEHESTSVYNAKSVSEIRAALAELHRKEATVTSQLDALVSAQKDLQRELGRLDLFRANATAQASKARAVSNGMLSDAAANAKRISNSVKKLDLEQERVKATLTVVEQVGELKACVLGVSGSMGAAQDWETAASYLSRASKIPSAVINGQFAARIVPTAEVPDAPAVTLENASESLCSLFLREFDKAVKDNDGARITRFFKLFPLINRSDVGLDVYGRYVCQGVATRARANLNAGTGGNQSKDGFFYANALTKLFEHIAQIIEGHGGLVERHYGAGKMARVIERLQVEADLQGGIILDTWSDERKIERQLTDIKAYAFTFLVQSFMNAQRGSSGTPRAGSPAPGRSSEDESVDMKQVDALLNEMTLMLGKWSLYTSFIAEKCHDAGSLDESLPMPPFLLDSNLNKKVQEKLLMPFNTMTTFFFRRSVEKAFQLDEQPPDLSLNPHKPLNSNPPHVTSAIEDIMYIVNKVLQQSLATSQKQVVSSVVPTLGRILGSDFIGMEQRKMRDESYPKAAIPGQLPPEATIVSFLVLINNLDVAKDYVVQIARARVEPTAGSPHRPLAELFPGPGEAEEVAAALTSFATVFSEKTNELISDGVNVVFHNVMKPRLRPILMDAFRDTDYQLTREQLQDLAGDLDGGGDETDAFSDEVRMRFQLGWDALTKPIGRIMTERTFDQLLTIAVSYLSKMLEKRLWTYHGRVNEVGAARLEHDVNEIIKVVVKGQKYALREAFLRCSQICMIMNMDEEEWEELLNSGGEVADKLKLEERVRARNMVKDTTA
;
A
#
# COMPACT_ATOMS: atom_id res chain seq x y z
N MET A 1 17.40 -2.54 75.36
CA MET A 1 18.66 -2.13 76.00
C MET A 1 19.57 -1.62 74.91
N THR A 2 19.38 -0.35 74.61
CA THR A 2 20.32 0.47 73.87
C THR A 2 21.63 0.50 74.64
N THR A 3 22.68 0.19 73.91
CA THR A 3 24.07 0.11 74.34
C THR A 3 24.59 1.48 74.76
N ASN A 4 25.28 1.53 75.90
CA ASN A 4 26.13 2.66 76.30
C ASN A 4 27.14 2.96 75.18
N GLY A 5 26.80 3.93 74.33
CA GLY A 5 27.71 4.56 73.37
C GLY A 5 28.44 5.67 74.09
N HIS A 6 29.61 5.35 74.64
CA HIS A 6 30.53 6.32 75.20
C HIS A 6 31.52 6.73 74.10
N VAL A 7 31.16 7.73 73.31
CA VAL A 7 32.10 8.56 72.52
C VAL A 7 31.50 9.96 72.45
N SER A 8 32.04 10.86 73.25
CA SER A 8 31.86 12.30 73.07
C SER A 8 33.25 12.92 73.15
N ASP A 9 33.87 13.05 71.98
CA ASP A 9 34.91 14.03 71.73
C ASP A 9 34.35 15.40 72.05
N THR A 10 34.99 16.12 72.96
CA THR A 10 35.10 17.60 72.92
C THR A 10 36.23 18.00 73.85
N GLU A 11 37.38 18.21 73.24
CA GLU A 11 38.07 19.50 73.24
C GLU A 11 38.20 20.29 74.55
N HIS A 12 39.47 20.52 74.88
CA HIS A 12 40.06 21.61 75.64
C HIS A 12 39.90 21.60 77.18
N GLU A 13 40.93 21.06 77.83
CA GLU A 13 41.28 21.42 79.20
C GLU A 13 41.53 22.94 79.31
N HIS A 14 40.62 23.61 80.02
CA HIS A 14 40.88 24.84 80.75
C HIS A 14 40.63 24.55 82.26
N GLU A 15 41.67 24.55 83.10
CA GLU A 15 41.52 24.34 84.55
C GLU A 15 40.71 25.46 85.25
N SER A 16 39.79 25.10 86.16
CA SER A 16 38.95 26.00 87.01
C SER A 16 38.79 25.51 88.48
N THR A 17 38.49 26.41 89.44
CA THR A 17 38.75 26.31 90.90
C THR A 17 37.61 25.74 91.82
N SER A 18 37.92 24.81 92.75
CA SER A 18 37.05 24.10 93.75
C SER A 18 37.02 24.75 95.16
N VAL A 19 36.12 24.37 96.12
CA VAL A 19 36.14 24.82 97.54
C VAL A 19 37.53 24.66 98.17
N TYR A 20 38.20 23.56 97.83
CA TYR A 20 39.55 23.24 98.33
C TYR A 20 40.65 24.03 97.60
N ASN A 21 40.35 24.62 96.43
CA ASN A 21 41.26 25.48 95.65
C ASN A 21 40.83 26.96 95.67
N ALA A 22 39.77 27.29 96.40
CA ALA A 22 39.22 28.63 96.52
C ALA A 22 40.17 29.49 97.35
N LYS A 23 40.64 30.59 96.76
CA LYS A 23 41.57 31.54 97.42
C LYS A 23 40.87 32.82 97.86
N SER A 24 39.58 32.98 97.52
CA SER A 24 38.76 34.14 97.88
C SER A 24 37.46 33.77 98.61
N VAL A 25 36.95 34.70 99.41
CA VAL A 25 35.70 34.53 100.18
C VAL A 25 34.47 34.38 99.27
N SER A 26 34.51 34.97 98.07
CA SER A 26 33.46 34.82 97.06
C SER A 26 33.39 33.40 96.51
N GLU A 27 34.55 32.76 96.27
CA GLU A 27 34.61 31.35 95.83
C GLU A 27 34.08 30.39 96.90
N ILE A 28 34.33 30.64 98.20
CA ILE A 28 33.82 29.78 99.28
C ILE A 28 32.29 29.88 99.43
N ARG A 29 31.72 31.10 99.35
CA ARG A 29 30.26 31.29 99.44
C ARG A 29 29.51 30.68 98.28
N ALA A 30 30.04 30.82 97.06
CA ALA A 30 29.49 30.18 95.87
C ALA A 30 29.46 28.65 96.05
N ALA A 31 30.52 28.09 96.61
CA ALA A 31 30.62 26.65 96.79
C ALA A 31 29.76 26.10 97.94
N LEU A 32 29.48 26.88 98.99
CA LEU A 32 28.55 26.52 100.07
C LEU A 32 27.08 26.54 99.60
N ALA A 33 26.69 27.54 98.81
CA ALA A 33 25.33 27.61 98.25
C ALA A 33 25.04 26.42 97.31
N GLU A 34 26.05 26.02 96.54
CA GLU A 34 25.96 24.80 95.72
C GLU A 34 25.81 23.53 96.56
N LEU A 35 26.39 23.48 97.77
CA LEU A 35 26.28 22.34 98.69
C LEU A 35 24.88 22.20 99.29
N HIS A 36 24.25 23.29 99.74
CA HIS A 36 22.88 23.24 100.25
C HIS A 36 21.86 22.89 99.16
N ARG A 37 22.08 23.37 97.92
CA ARG A 37 21.27 22.98 96.77
C ARG A 37 21.38 21.48 96.50
N LYS A 38 22.58 20.90 96.64
CA LYS A 38 22.80 19.46 96.54
C LYS A 38 22.08 18.69 97.64
N GLU A 39 22.15 19.13 98.89
CA GLU A 39 21.48 18.46 100.03
C GLU A 39 19.95 18.36 99.84
N ALA A 40 19.29 19.48 99.51
CA ALA A 40 17.84 19.47 99.27
C ALA A 40 17.45 18.56 98.10
N THR A 41 18.28 18.51 97.06
CA THR A 41 18.08 17.61 95.91
C THR A 41 18.17 16.14 96.33
N VAL A 42 19.15 15.78 97.17
CA VAL A 42 19.36 14.40 97.63
C VAL A 42 18.19 13.92 98.49
N THR A 43 17.68 14.75 99.40
CA THR A 43 16.56 14.35 100.27
C THR A 43 15.28 14.07 99.46
N SER A 44 14.97 14.93 98.48
CA SER A 44 13.84 14.71 97.56
C SER A 44 13.98 13.41 96.76
N GLN A 45 15.20 13.07 96.33
CA GLN A 45 15.46 11.81 95.62
C GLN A 45 15.26 10.60 96.53
N LEU A 46 15.61 10.69 97.81
CA LEU A 46 15.47 9.57 98.75
C LEU A 46 14.01 9.21 99.02
N ASP A 47 13.14 10.20 99.24
CA ASP A 47 11.72 9.96 99.49
C ASP A 47 11.02 9.34 98.27
N ALA A 48 11.40 9.77 97.06
CA ALA A 48 10.92 9.17 95.82
C ALA A 48 11.32 7.68 95.71
N LEU A 49 12.55 7.34 96.11
CA LEU A 49 13.05 5.96 96.10
C LEU A 49 12.34 5.06 97.12
N VAL A 50 12.03 5.56 98.31
CA VAL A 50 11.32 4.77 99.34
C VAL A 50 9.89 4.47 98.90
N SER A 51 9.20 5.42 98.27
CA SER A 51 7.87 5.19 97.70
C SER A 51 7.89 4.10 96.61
N ALA A 52 8.90 4.14 95.74
CA ALA A 52 9.06 3.17 94.64
C ALA A 52 9.35 1.73 95.10
N GLN A 53 9.82 1.52 96.34
CA GLN A 53 10.16 0.19 96.86
C GLN A 53 8.94 -0.76 96.92
N LYS A 54 7.75 -0.25 97.31
CA LYS A 54 6.54 -1.09 97.42
C LYS A 54 6.09 -1.60 96.05
N ASP A 55 6.14 -0.74 95.04
CA ASP A 55 5.78 -1.12 93.67
C ASP A 55 6.76 -2.14 93.10
N LEU A 56 8.06 -1.98 93.37
CA LEU A 56 9.09 -2.94 92.95
C LEU A 56 8.87 -4.34 93.55
N GLN A 57 8.51 -4.43 94.83
CA GLN A 57 8.23 -5.72 95.47
C GLN A 57 7.03 -6.44 94.84
N ARG A 58 5.98 -5.69 94.44
CA ARG A 58 4.82 -6.27 93.76
C ARG A 58 5.19 -6.82 92.38
N GLU A 59 5.98 -6.09 91.62
CA GLU A 59 6.44 -6.53 90.30
C GLU A 59 7.39 -7.74 90.40
N LEU A 60 8.27 -7.79 91.41
CA LEU A 60 9.12 -8.95 91.67
C LEU A 60 8.31 -10.23 91.97
N GLY A 61 7.26 -10.13 92.80
CA GLY A 61 6.39 -11.27 93.07
C GLY A 61 5.66 -11.78 91.81
N ARG A 62 5.25 -10.85 90.92
CA ARG A 62 4.63 -11.18 89.64
C ARG A 62 5.62 -11.86 88.68
N LEU A 63 6.87 -11.39 88.68
CA LEU A 63 7.96 -11.96 87.90
C LEU A 63 8.28 -13.40 88.35
N ASP A 64 8.27 -13.68 89.65
CA ASP A 64 8.52 -15.03 90.17
C ASP A 64 7.42 -16.02 89.76
N LEU A 65 6.15 -15.60 89.81
CA LEU A 65 5.04 -16.42 89.32
C LEU A 65 5.18 -16.71 87.82
N PHE A 66 5.56 -15.70 87.03
CA PHE A 66 5.81 -15.87 85.60
C PHE A 66 6.99 -16.82 85.35
N ARG A 67 8.09 -16.69 86.12
CA ARG A 67 9.26 -17.56 86.03
C ARG A 67 8.89 -19.02 86.30
N ALA A 68 8.10 -19.30 87.34
CA ALA A 68 7.65 -20.65 87.66
C ALA A 68 6.79 -21.24 86.52
N ASN A 69 5.82 -20.47 86.03
CA ASN A 69 4.96 -20.89 84.92
C ASN A 69 5.74 -21.13 83.62
N ALA A 70 6.65 -20.22 83.27
CA ALA A 70 7.51 -20.35 82.10
C ALA A 70 8.42 -21.58 82.21
N THR A 71 8.95 -21.88 83.39
CA THR A 71 9.79 -23.07 83.62
C THR A 71 9.00 -24.37 83.45
N ALA A 72 7.77 -24.42 83.97
CA ALA A 72 6.89 -25.58 83.83
C ALA A 72 6.43 -25.81 82.38
N GLN A 73 6.16 -24.74 81.63
CA GLN A 73 5.83 -24.86 80.21
C GLN A 73 7.05 -25.25 79.37
N ALA A 74 8.24 -24.72 79.69
CA ALA A 74 9.48 -25.09 79.02
C ALA A 74 9.84 -26.57 79.25
N SER A 75 9.61 -27.11 80.44
CA SER A 75 9.84 -28.54 80.69
C SER A 75 8.87 -29.43 79.92
N LYS A 76 7.57 -29.08 79.88
CA LYS A 76 6.57 -29.78 79.06
C LYS A 76 6.92 -29.74 77.57
N ALA A 77 7.31 -28.57 77.05
CA ALA A 77 7.72 -28.42 75.66
C ALA A 77 8.96 -29.27 75.33
N ARG A 78 9.96 -29.29 76.23
CA ARG A 78 11.14 -30.16 76.07
C ARG A 78 10.79 -31.64 76.11
N ALA A 79 9.87 -32.07 76.97
CA ALA A 79 9.42 -33.46 77.03
C ALA A 79 8.71 -33.88 75.73
N VAL A 80 7.85 -33.03 75.17
CA VAL A 80 7.16 -33.29 73.89
C VAL A 80 8.16 -33.29 72.73
N SER A 81 9.06 -32.31 72.68
CA SER A 81 10.10 -32.21 71.64
C SER A 81 11.05 -33.41 71.66
N ASN A 82 11.65 -33.70 72.81
CA ASN A 82 12.71 -34.71 72.90
C ASN A 82 12.17 -36.13 73.07
N GLY A 83 11.05 -36.31 73.77
CA GLY A 83 10.51 -37.64 74.06
C GLY A 83 9.56 -38.19 73.00
N MET A 84 8.76 -37.33 72.34
CA MET A 84 7.76 -37.80 71.37
C MET A 84 8.12 -37.43 69.93
N LEU A 85 8.42 -36.15 69.67
CA LEU A 85 8.67 -35.67 68.32
C LEU A 85 10.01 -36.14 67.76
N SER A 86 11.09 -36.12 68.56
CA SER A 86 12.41 -36.59 68.11
C SER A 86 12.39 -38.06 67.70
N ASP A 87 11.80 -38.93 68.52
CA ASP A 87 11.73 -40.37 68.25
C ASP A 87 10.76 -40.69 67.10
N ALA A 88 9.63 -40.00 67.03
CA ALA A 88 8.71 -40.12 65.89
C ALA A 88 9.36 -39.63 64.58
N ALA A 89 10.09 -38.51 64.61
CA ALA A 89 10.81 -37.98 63.46
C ALA A 89 11.97 -38.92 63.03
N ALA A 90 12.70 -39.49 63.98
CA ALA A 90 13.75 -40.47 63.71
C ALA A 90 13.17 -41.74 63.06
N ASN A 91 12.05 -42.26 63.58
CA ASN A 91 11.35 -43.41 63.01
C ASN A 91 10.76 -43.11 61.62
N ALA A 92 10.11 -41.96 61.43
CA ALA A 92 9.61 -41.53 60.14
C ALA A 92 10.74 -41.36 59.11
N LYS A 93 11.88 -40.79 59.51
CA LYS A 93 13.09 -40.68 58.67
C LYS A 93 13.64 -42.05 58.31
N ARG A 94 13.67 -43.00 59.25
CA ARG A 94 14.10 -44.38 58.98
C ARG A 94 13.17 -45.08 57.99
N ILE A 95 11.86 -45.00 58.20
CA ILE A 95 10.85 -45.59 57.30
C ILE A 95 10.92 -44.95 55.92
N SER A 96 10.96 -43.62 55.82
CA SER A 96 11.08 -42.92 54.54
C SER A 96 12.36 -43.30 53.79
N ASN A 97 13.49 -43.46 54.50
CA ASN A 97 14.73 -43.93 53.89
C ASN A 97 14.64 -45.38 53.42
N SER A 98 13.98 -46.28 54.18
CA SER A 98 13.76 -47.66 53.77
C SER A 98 12.83 -47.76 52.56
N VAL A 99 11.76 -46.96 52.52
CA VAL A 99 10.85 -46.88 51.38
C VAL A 99 11.57 -46.34 50.15
N LYS A 100 12.32 -45.25 50.27
CA LYS A 100 13.14 -44.72 49.16
C LYS A 100 14.15 -45.75 48.64
N LYS A 101 14.77 -46.54 49.52
CA LYS A 101 15.66 -47.63 49.11
C LYS A 101 14.91 -48.71 48.33
N LEU A 102 13.74 -49.12 48.81
CA LEU A 102 12.89 -50.10 48.13
C LEU A 102 12.38 -49.59 46.78
N ASP A 103 11.96 -48.33 46.71
CA ASP A 103 11.50 -47.69 45.46
C ASP A 103 12.63 -47.66 44.43
N LEU A 104 13.85 -47.28 44.85
CA LEU A 104 15.04 -47.32 43.99
C LEU A 104 15.37 -48.74 43.52
N GLU A 105 15.25 -49.74 44.39
CA GLU A 105 15.43 -51.15 44.02
C GLU A 105 14.36 -51.58 43.00
N GLN A 106 13.09 -51.24 43.23
CA GLN A 106 11.99 -51.57 42.34
C GLN A 106 12.13 -50.87 40.97
N GLU A 107 12.53 -49.60 40.95
CA GLU A 107 12.80 -48.83 39.74
C GLU A 107 13.94 -49.48 38.93
N ARG A 108 15.04 -49.85 39.59
CA ARG A 108 16.16 -50.55 38.95
C ARG A 108 15.77 -51.92 38.40
N VAL A 109 14.94 -52.68 39.10
CA VAL A 109 14.43 -53.97 38.63
C VAL A 109 13.53 -53.79 37.40
N LYS A 110 12.61 -52.81 37.42
CA LYS A 110 11.76 -52.48 36.27
C LYS A 110 12.57 -52.02 35.05
N ALA A 111 13.57 -51.18 35.27
CA ALA A 111 14.48 -50.75 34.21
C ALA A 111 15.24 -51.95 33.61
N THR A 112 15.73 -52.87 34.46
CA THR A 112 16.42 -54.08 34.00
C THR A 112 15.48 -55.00 33.22
N LEU A 113 14.24 -55.20 33.69
CA LEU A 113 13.23 -55.98 32.98
C LEU A 113 12.96 -55.40 31.59
N THR A 114 12.82 -54.07 31.49
CA THR A 114 12.61 -53.38 30.21
C THR A 114 13.77 -53.64 29.24
N VAL A 115 15.02 -53.61 29.71
CA VAL A 115 16.19 -53.93 28.87
C VAL A 115 16.17 -55.40 28.43
N VAL A 116 15.78 -56.33 29.30
CA VAL A 116 15.68 -57.76 28.95
C VAL A 116 14.58 -58.01 27.92
N GLU A 117 13.42 -57.38 28.06
CA GLU A 117 12.32 -57.43 27.09
C GLU A 117 12.77 -56.87 25.73
N GLN A 118 13.46 -55.73 25.72
CA GLN A 118 14.03 -55.12 24.51
C GLN A 118 15.08 -56.02 23.86
N VAL A 119 15.91 -56.72 24.64
CA VAL A 119 16.90 -57.67 24.11
C VAL A 119 16.24 -58.95 23.58
N GLY A 120 15.16 -59.40 24.21
CA GLY A 120 14.32 -60.49 23.71
C GLY A 120 13.68 -60.16 22.36
N GLU A 121 13.11 -58.97 22.24
CA GLU A 121 12.57 -58.44 20.99
C GLU A 121 13.66 -58.26 19.93
N LEU A 122 14.84 -57.73 20.31
CA LEU A 122 16.00 -57.61 19.42
C LEU A 122 16.42 -58.97 18.87
N LYS A 123 16.44 -60.01 19.72
CA LYS A 123 16.75 -61.38 19.30
C LYS A 123 15.72 -61.92 18.31
N ALA A 124 14.43 -61.70 18.57
CA ALA A 124 13.38 -62.08 17.64
C ALA A 124 13.50 -61.36 16.29
N CYS A 125 13.86 -60.06 16.31
CA CYS A 125 14.07 -59.29 15.08
C CYS A 125 15.31 -59.77 14.30
N VAL A 126 16.46 -59.98 14.95
CA VAL A 126 17.69 -60.45 14.28
C VAL A 126 17.47 -61.82 13.62
N LEU A 127 16.86 -62.76 14.33
CA LEU A 127 16.53 -64.09 13.78
C LEU A 127 15.48 -64.00 12.67
N GLY A 128 14.46 -63.15 12.85
CA GLY A 128 13.41 -62.91 11.86
C GLY A 128 13.95 -62.31 10.56
N VAL A 129 14.88 -61.35 10.63
CA VAL A 129 15.56 -60.77 9.47
C VAL A 129 16.38 -61.82 8.73
N SER A 130 17.24 -62.55 9.43
CA SER A 130 18.09 -63.58 8.82
C SER A 130 17.27 -64.71 8.18
N GLY A 131 16.19 -65.15 8.83
CA GLY A 131 15.29 -66.18 8.31
C GLY A 131 14.51 -65.73 7.08
N SER A 132 14.00 -64.49 7.09
CA SER A 132 13.21 -63.93 5.98
C SER A 132 14.07 -63.61 4.76
N MET A 133 15.32 -63.16 4.98
CA MET A 133 16.29 -62.92 3.90
C MET A 133 16.86 -64.21 3.29
N GLY A 134 16.87 -65.31 4.05
CA GLY A 134 17.37 -66.61 3.61
C GLY A 134 16.40 -67.37 2.70
N ALA A 135 15.88 -68.50 3.17
CA ALA A 135 15.12 -69.43 2.33
C ALA A 135 13.75 -68.90 1.84
N ALA A 136 13.13 -67.99 2.58
CA ALA A 136 11.80 -67.48 2.26
C ALA A 136 11.82 -66.37 1.20
N GLN A 137 12.93 -65.63 1.06
CA GLN A 137 13.07 -64.45 0.19
C GLN A 137 11.91 -63.44 0.34
N ASP A 138 11.35 -63.34 1.55
CA ASP A 138 10.27 -62.42 1.85
C ASP A 138 10.84 -61.11 2.41
N TRP A 139 11.10 -60.19 1.49
CA TRP A 139 11.76 -58.93 1.79
C TRP A 139 10.90 -57.96 2.60
N GLU A 140 9.56 -58.08 2.55
CA GLU A 140 8.65 -57.21 3.29
C GLU A 140 8.65 -57.56 4.76
N THR A 141 8.60 -58.86 5.04
CA THR A 141 8.71 -59.39 6.40
C THR A 141 10.08 -59.07 7.00
N ALA A 142 11.16 -59.19 6.22
CA ALA A 142 12.50 -58.77 6.63
C ALA A 142 12.57 -57.26 6.97
N ALA A 143 12.01 -56.40 6.12
CA ALA A 143 11.96 -54.96 6.37
C ALA A 143 11.11 -54.59 7.59
N SER A 144 10.02 -55.32 7.86
CA SER A 144 9.19 -55.16 9.05
C SER A 144 9.96 -55.48 10.34
N TYR A 145 10.77 -56.55 10.35
CA TYR A 145 11.64 -56.87 11.48
C TYR A 145 12.74 -55.82 11.69
N LEU A 146 13.32 -55.27 10.61
CA LEU A 146 14.25 -54.13 10.72
C LEU A 146 13.57 -52.87 11.29
N SER A 147 12.32 -52.59 10.88
CA SER A 147 11.54 -51.48 11.40
C SER A 147 11.19 -51.63 12.89
N ARG A 148 10.97 -52.87 13.35
CA ARG A 148 10.79 -53.16 14.79
C ARG A 148 12.11 -52.99 15.54
N ALA A 149 13.21 -53.49 14.99
CA ALA A 149 14.53 -53.36 15.58
C ALA A 149 14.98 -51.89 15.72
N SER A 150 14.63 -51.02 14.76
CA SER A 150 15.00 -49.59 14.81
C SER A 150 14.28 -48.79 15.89
N LYS A 151 13.18 -49.31 16.45
CA LYS A 151 12.48 -48.72 17.61
C LYS A 151 13.16 -49.04 18.94
N ILE A 152 14.09 -49.99 18.95
CA ILE A 152 14.84 -50.37 20.16
C ILE A 152 15.96 -49.35 20.39
N PRO A 153 16.18 -48.88 21.63
CA PRO A 153 17.24 -47.91 21.92
C PRO A 153 18.62 -48.40 21.47
N SER A 154 19.41 -47.51 20.85
CA SER A 154 20.76 -47.81 20.36
C SER A 154 21.71 -48.28 21.46
N ALA A 155 21.51 -47.82 22.71
CA ALA A 155 22.26 -48.28 23.88
C ALA A 155 22.07 -49.78 24.17
N VAL A 156 20.91 -50.34 23.80
CA VAL A 156 20.60 -51.77 23.98
C VAL A 156 21.12 -52.58 22.81
N ILE A 157 20.97 -52.08 21.58
CA ILE A 157 21.48 -52.72 20.35
C ILE A 157 23.01 -52.89 20.42
N ASN A 158 23.72 -51.84 20.89
CA ASN A 158 25.17 -51.84 21.05
C ASN A 158 25.64 -52.35 22.43
N GLY A 159 24.71 -52.83 23.27
CA GLY A 159 25.02 -53.25 24.62
C GLY A 159 25.79 -54.57 24.68
N GLN A 160 26.71 -54.70 25.63
CA GLN A 160 27.50 -55.93 25.84
C GLN A 160 26.62 -57.16 26.12
N PHE A 161 25.48 -56.96 26.79
CA PHE A 161 24.51 -58.03 27.07
C PHE A 161 23.84 -58.55 25.79
N ALA A 162 23.41 -57.65 24.90
CA ALA A 162 22.85 -58.02 23.60
C ALA A 162 23.87 -58.75 22.73
N ALA A 163 25.12 -58.27 22.69
CA ALA A 163 26.22 -58.88 21.95
C ALA A 163 26.54 -60.33 22.38
N ARG A 164 26.14 -60.75 23.58
CA ARG A 164 26.39 -62.11 24.08
C ARG A 164 25.18 -63.04 24.00
N ILE A 165 23.96 -62.51 24.14
CA ILE A 165 22.72 -63.30 24.26
C ILE A 165 21.99 -63.47 22.93
N VAL A 166 22.12 -62.49 22.04
CA VAL A 166 21.40 -62.46 20.77
C VAL A 166 22.05 -63.32 19.69
N PRO A 167 23.39 -63.34 19.49
CA PRO A 167 24.01 -64.20 18.48
C PRO A 167 23.68 -65.68 18.68
N THR A 168 23.56 -66.40 17.57
CA THR A 168 23.23 -67.84 17.53
C THR A 168 24.18 -68.58 16.61
N ALA A 169 24.12 -69.92 16.59
CA ALA A 169 24.97 -70.72 15.70
C ALA A 169 24.77 -70.41 14.21
N GLU A 170 23.59 -69.93 13.83
CA GLU A 170 23.25 -69.55 12.45
C GLU A 170 23.58 -68.08 12.14
N VAL A 171 23.62 -67.22 13.16
CA VAL A 171 23.91 -65.78 13.05
C VAL A 171 24.96 -65.41 14.11
N PRO A 172 26.27 -65.57 13.80
CA PRO A 172 27.33 -65.44 14.79
C PRO A 172 27.72 -63.99 15.11
N ASP A 173 27.40 -63.06 14.22
CA ASP A 173 27.78 -61.65 14.35
C ASP A 173 26.95 -60.91 15.40
N ALA A 174 27.52 -59.82 15.92
CA ALA A 174 26.84 -58.96 16.89
C ALA A 174 25.56 -58.35 16.28
N PRO A 175 24.50 -58.13 17.08
CA PRO A 175 23.20 -57.67 16.59
C PRO A 175 23.26 -56.40 15.73
N ALA A 176 24.07 -55.42 16.14
CA ALA A 176 24.26 -54.18 15.41
C ALA A 176 24.84 -54.43 14.01
N VAL A 177 25.85 -55.31 13.91
CA VAL A 177 26.51 -55.64 12.64
C VAL A 177 25.57 -56.41 11.74
N THR A 178 24.84 -57.40 12.27
CA THR A 178 23.87 -58.17 11.50
C THR A 178 22.73 -57.30 10.95
N LEU A 179 22.17 -56.40 11.78
CA LEU A 179 21.10 -55.49 11.35
C LEU A 179 21.59 -54.48 10.31
N GLU A 180 22.81 -53.95 10.46
CA GLU A 180 23.39 -53.03 9.49
C GLU A 180 23.66 -53.73 8.16
N ASN A 181 24.32 -54.90 8.17
CA ASN A 181 24.59 -55.70 6.96
C ASN A 181 23.30 -56.09 6.24
N ALA A 182 22.27 -56.47 7.01
CA ALA A 182 20.95 -56.78 6.46
C ALA A 182 20.29 -55.53 5.83
N SER A 183 20.37 -54.38 6.49
CA SER A 183 19.83 -53.12 5.98
C SER A 183 20.54 -52.68 4.69
N GLU A 184 21.86 -52.82 4.61
CA GLU A 184 22.66 -52.49 3.42
C GLU A 184 22.36 -53.44 2.26
N SER A 185 22.30 -54.74 2.55
CA SER A 185 21.94 -55.78 1.57
C SER A 185 20.54 -55.55 1.00
N LEU A 186 19.54 -55.31 1.86
CA LEU A 186 18.17 -55.01 1.43
C LEU A 186 18.08 -53.68 0.68
N CYS A 187 18.84 -52.66 1.10
CA CYS A 187 18.91 -51.39 0.39
C CYS A 187 19.42 -51.59 -1.04
N SER A 188 20.53 -52.32 -1.23
CA SER A 188 21.08 -52.61 -2.56
C SER A 188 20.11 -53.40 -3.44
N LEU A 189 19.39 -54.35 -2.85
CA LEU A 189 18.36 -55.14 -3.54
C LEU A 189 17.17 -54.27 -3.94
N PHE A 190 16.65 -53.44 -3.03
CA PHE A 190 15.54 -52.53 -3.30
C PHE A 190 15.89 -51.51 -4.37
N LEU A 191 17.11 -50.98 -4.38
CA LEU A 191 17.60 -50.11 -5.45
C LEU A 191 17.55 -50.82 -6.82
N ARG A 192 18.08 -52.04 -6.90
CA ARG A 192 18.11 -52.81 -8.15
C ARG A 192 16.72 -53.15 -8.66
N GLU A 193 15.83 -53.62 -7.79
CA GLU A 193 14.45 -53.97 -8.18
C GLU A 193 13.60 -52.74 -8.46
N PHE A 194 13.86 -51.61 -7.78
CA PHE A 194 13.23 -50.32 -8.08
C PHE A 194 13.63 -49.83 -9.47
N ASP A 195 14.93 -49.80 -9.79
CA ASP A 195 15.43 -49.39 -11.11
C ASP A 195 14.90 -50.30 -12.24
N LYS A 196 14.74 -51.60 -11.95
CA LYS A 196 14.11 -52.54 -12.89
C LYS A 196 12.64 -52.22 -13.09
N ALA A 197 11.89 -51.96 -12.01
CA ALA A 197 10.48 -51.57 -12.10
C ALA A 197 10.27 -50.25 -12.86
N VAL A 198 11.18 -49.29 -12.71
CA VAL A 198 11.18 -48.04 -13.50
C VAL A 198 11.39 -48.31 -14.98
N LYS A 199 12.34 -49.19 -15.34
CA LYS A 199 12.58 -49.59 -16.75
C LYS A 199 11.39 -50.33 -17.37
N ASP A 200 10.74 -51.19 -16.59
CA ASP A 200 9.57 -51.96 -17.01
C ASP A 200 8.27 -51.13 -16.98
N ASN A 201 8.33 -49.89 -16.47
CA ASN A 201 7.20 -48.98 -16.30
C ASN A 201 6.05 -49.55 -15.43
N ASP A 202 6.40 -50.37 -14.42
CA ASP A 202 5.45 -51.00 -13.50
C ASP A 202 5.24 -50.13 -12.25
N GLY A 203 4.22 -49.27 -12.30
CA GLY A 203 3.86 -48.37 -11.21
C GLY A 203 3.53 -49.06 -9.88
N ALA A 204 3.02 -50.29 -9.91
CA ALA A 204 2.68 -51.03 -8.70
C ALA A 204 3.96 -51.50 -7.97
N ARG A 205 4.95 -52.01 -8.72
CA ARG A 205 6.25 -52.41 -8.15
C ARG A 205 7.06 -51.21 -7.66
N ILE A 206 7.06 -50.09 -8.39
CA ILE A 206 7.73 -48.84 -7.96
C ILE A 206 7.17 -48.42 -6.60
N THR A 207 5.85 -48.35 -6.48
CA THR A 207 5.16 -47.98 -5.23
C THR A 207 5.46 -48.98 -4.11
N ARG A 208 5.53 -50.28 -4.43
CA ARG A 208 5.84 -51.35 -3.46
C ARG A 208 7.23 -51.14 -2.85
N PHE A 209 8.28 -51.07 -3.67
CA PHE A 209 9.65 -50.90 -3.16
C PHE A 209 9.88 -49.52 -2.53
N PHE A 210 9.20 -48.47 -3.02
CA PHE A 210 9.26 -47.15 -2.40
C PHE A 210 8.81 -47.15 -0.94
N LYS A 211 7.80 -47.96 -0.58
CA LYS A 211 7.30 -48.07 0.81
C LYS A 211 8.25 -48.83 1.74
N LEU A 212 9.21 -49.58 1.22
CA LEU A 212 10.11 -50.43 2.02
C LEU A 212 11.37 -49.70 2.52
N PHE A 213 11.83 -48.66 1.81
CA PHE A 213 13.01 -47.89 2.23
C PHE A 213 12.90 -47.25 3.63
N PRO A 214 11.75 -46.68 4.04
CA PRO A 214 11.59 -46.16 5.41
C PRO A 214 11.66 -47.26 6.47
N LEU A 215 11.18 -48.47 6.17
CA LEU A 215 11.16 -49.59 7.11
C LEU A 215 12.58 -50.05 7.47
N ILE A 216 13.54 -49.91 6.56
CA ILE A 216 14.96 -50.24 6.77
C ILE A 216 15.79 -49.02 7.22
N ASN A 217 15.15 -47.92 7.62
CA ASN A 217 15.79 -46.67 8.03
C ASN A 217 16.73 -46.06 6.96
N ARG A 218 16.35 -46.18 5.68
CA ARG A 218 17.03 -45.60 4.50
C ARG A 218 16.09 -44.67 3.72
N SER A 219 15.33 -43.85 4.46
CA SER A 219 14.33 -42.93 3.91
C SER A 219 14.94 -41.88 2.98
N ASP A 220 16.16 -41.45 3.22
CA ASP A 220 16.89 -40.49 2.40
C ASP A 220 17.25 -41.06 1.01
N VAL A 221 17.72 -42.30 0.95
CA VAL A 221 18.02 -43.01 -0.30
C VAL A 221 16.73 -43.25 -1.09
N GLY A 222 15.66 -43.68 -0.42
CA GLY A 222 14.36 -43.88 -1.05
C GLY A 222 13.80 -42.60 -1.69
N LEU A 223 13.88 -41.47 -0.99
CA LEU A 223 13.45 -40.17 -1.53
C LEU A 223 14.33 -39.71 -2.70
N ASP A 224 15.64 -39.97 -2.67
CA ASP A 224 16.54 -39.58 -3.75
C ASP A 224 16.25 -40.37 -5.04
N VAL A 225 16.08 -41.68 -4.93
CA VAL A 225 15.78 -42.56 -6.09
C VAL A 225 14.39 -42.26 -6.64
N TYR A 226 13.41 -42.04 -5.76
CA TYR A 226 12.08 -41.63 -6.18
C TYR A 226 12.07 -40.25 -6.84
N GLY A 227 12.81 -39.30 -6.29
CA GLY A 227 13.05 -38.00 -6.90
C GLY A 227 13.61 -38.13 -8.32
N ARG A 228 14.65 -38.97 -8.51
CA ARG A 228 15.21 -39.27 -9.84
C ARG A 228 14.18 -39.85 -10.81
N TYR A 229 13.37 -40.82 -10.37
CA TYR A 229 12.29 -41.40 -11.19
C TYR A 229 11.30 -40.33 -11.65
N VAL A 230 10.82 -39.50 -10.72
CA VAL A 230 9.84 -38.47 -11.02
C VAL A 230 10.44 -37.39 -11.94
N CYS A 231 11.69 -36.95 -11.69
CA CYS A 231 12.39 -36.01 -12.56
C CYS A 231 12.57 -36.58 -13.98
N GLN A 232 12.88 -37.87 -14.13
CA GLN A 232 12.97 -38.51 -15.45
C GLN A 232 11.61 -38.50 -16.18
N GLY A 233 10.51 -38.69 -15.45
CA GLY A 233 9.16 -38.55 -15.98
C GLY A 233 8.86 -37.14 -16.47
N VAL A 234 9.24 -36.12 -15.69
CA VAL A 234 9.13 -34.70 -16.06
C VAL A 234 9.96 -34.40 -17.31
N ALA A 235 11.24 -34.79 -17.32
CA ALA A 235 12.15 -34.58 -18.44
C ALA A 235 11.62 -35.18 -19.75
N THR A 236 11.13 -36.42 -19.69
CA THR A 236 10.61 -37.14 -20.87
C THR A 236 9.40 -36.44 -21.45
N ARG A 237 8.43 -36.03 -20.60
CA ARG A 237 7.23 -35.32 -21.05
C ARG A 237 7.53 -33.91 -21.55
N ALA A 238 8.43 -33.20 -20.89
CA ALA A 238 8.87 -31.86 -21.30
C ALA A 238 9.52 -31.88 -22.69
N ARG A 239 10.46 -32.82 -22.92
CA ARG A 239 11.11 -33.01 -24.22
C ARG A 239 10.13 -33.44 -25.30
N ALA A 240 9.18 -34.33 -24.99
CA ALA A 240 8.13 -34.71 -25.94
C ALA A 240 7.27 -33.51 -26.36
N ASN A 241 6.88 -32.66 -25.42
CA ASN A 241 6.12 -31.44 -25.71
C ASN A 241 6.91 -30.42 -26.56
N LEU A 242 8.20 -30.26 -26.29
CA LEU A 242 9.09 -29.40 -27.08
C LEU A 242 9.28 -29.94 -28.50
N ASN A 243 9.61 -31.23 -28.65
CA ASN A 243 9.85 -31.87 -29.94
C ASN A 243 8.60 -31.95 -30.81
N ALA A 244 7.41 -32.05 -30.21
CA ALA A 244 6.15 -32.06 -30.94
C ALA A 244 5.87 -30.74 -31.68
N GLY A 245 6.40 -29.61 -31.20
CA GLY A 245 6.20 -28.31 -31.83
C GLY A 245 7.27 -27.91 -32.84
N THR A 246 8.53 -28.28 -32.61
CA THR A 246 9.68 -27.87 -33.45
C THR A 246 9.67 -28.49 -34.85
N GLY A 247 8.93 -29.59 -35.06
CA GLY A 247 8.84 -30.29 -36.35
C GLY A 247 7.61 -30.00 -37.23
N GLY A 248 6.66 -29.15 -36.79
CA GLY A 248 5.38 -28.95 -37.49
C GLY A 248 4.87 -27.50 -37.54
N ASN A 249 3.71 -27.28 -38.18
CA ASN A 249 3.02 -25.98 -38.28
C ASN A 249 2.66 -25.33 -36.92
N GLN A 250 2.85 -26.04 -35.79
CA GLN A 250 2.59 -25.55 -34.43
C GLN A 250 3.71 -24.66 -33.86
N SER A 251 4.95 -24.72 -34.37
CA SER A 251 6.02 -23.76 -34.01
C SER A 251 5.70 -22.32 -34.42
N LYS A 252 4.81 -22.15 -35.41
CA LYS A 252 4.29 -20.86 -35.87
C LYS A 252 3.13 -20.33 -35.03
N ASP A 253 2.64 -21.12 -34.07
CA ASP A 253 1.63 -20.66 -33.14
C ASP A 253 2.29 -19.66 -32.17
N GLY A 254 1.70 -18.47 -32.03
CA GLY A 254 2.31 -17.33 -31.33
C GLY A 254 2.56 -17.58 -29.84
N PHE A 255 1.96 -18.61 -29.27
CA PHE A 255 2.03 -18.98 -27.85
C PHE A 255 2.64 -20.37 -27.60
N PHE A 256 3.34 -20.96 -28.57
CA PHE A 256 3.89 -22.31 -28.44
C PHE A 256 4.76 -22.50 -27.18
N TYR A 257 5.71 -21.59 -26.95
CA TYR A 257 6.65 -21.70 -25.82
C TYR A 257 5.97 -21.44 -24.48
N ALA A 258 5.05 -20.48 -24.45
CA ALA A 258 4.23 -20.24 -23.26
C ALA A 258 3.38 -21.48 -22.89
N ASN A 259 2.83 -22.18 -23.89
CA ASN A 259 2.08 -23.42 -23.69
C ASN A 259 3.00 -24.58 -23.26
N ALA A 260 4.22 -24.68 -23.79
CA ALA A 260 5.20 -25.67 -23.38
C ALA A 260 5.61 -25.48 -21.90
N LEU A 261 5.86 -24.23 -21.50
CA LEU A 261 6.17 -23.87 -20.12
C LEU A 261 4.98 -24.15 -19.18
N THR A 262 3.77 -23.81 -19.62
CA THR A 262 2.53 -24.13 -18.88
C THR A 262 2.39 -25.63 -18.64
N LYS A 263 2.54 -26.45 -19.68
CA LYS A 263 2.46 -27.92 -19.56
C LYS A 263 3.53 -28.51 -18.66
N LEU A 264 4.73 -27.91 -18.61
CA LEU A 264 5.79 -28.31 -17.68
C LEU A 264 5.34 -28.09 -16.22
N PHE A 265 4.87 -26.88 -15.89
CA PHE A 265 4.41 -26.56 -14.53
C PHE A 265 3.18 -27.37 -14.12
N GLU A 266 2.21 -27.54 -15.01
CA GLU A 266 1.03 -28.37 -14.75
C GLU A 266 1.41 -29.84 -14.49
N HIS A 267 2.39 -30.37 -15.22
CA HIS A 267 2.86 -31.73 -14.98
C HIS A 267 3.56 -31.88 -13.62
N ILE A 268 4.38 -30.90 -13.23
CA ILE A 268 5.03 -30.89 -11.91
C ILE A 268 3.97 -30.79 -10.81
N ALA A 269 2.96 -29.92 -10.97
CA ALA A 269 1.86 -29.79 -10.02
C ALA A 269 1.06 -31.09 -9.88
N GLN A 270 0.70 -31.75 -10.98
CA GLN A 270 0.01 -33.05 -10.98
C GLN A 270 0.80 -34.12 -10.23
N ILE A 271 2.11 -34.16 -10.41
CA ILE A 271 3.01 -35.07 -9.70
C ILE A 271 2.98 -34.77 -8.20
N ILE A 272 3.07 -33.48 -7.82
CA ILE A 272 3.11 -33.08 -6.41
C ILE A 272 1.80 -33.44 -5.71
N GLU A 273 0.65 -33.17 -6.32
CA GLU A 273 -0.66 -33.51 -5.76
C GLU A 273 -0.90 -35.03 -5.72
N GLY A 274 -0.59 -35.73 -6.82
CA GLY A 274 -0.82 -37.17 -6.93
C GLY A 274 0.08 -38.00 -6.02
N HIS A 275 1.33 -37.58 -5.81
CA HIS A 275 2.32 -38.33 -5.04
C HIS A 275 2.51 -37.80 -3.61
N GLY A 276 2.02 -36.59 -3.29
CA GLY A 276 2.15 -35.99 -1.96
C GLY A 276 1.61 -36.88 -0.84
N GLY A 277 0.38 -37.38 -0.99
CA GLY A 277 -0.24 -38.27 0.00
C GLY A 277 0.48 -39.61 0.19
N LEU A 278 1.18 -40.10 -0.84
CA LEU A 278 2.00 -41.32 -0.73
C LEU A 278 3.28 -41.04 0.07
N VAL A 279 3.97 -39.94 -0.22
CA VAL A 279 5.22 -39.55 0.44
C VAL A 279 4.95 -39.24 1.91
N GLU A 280 3.96 -38.41 2.21
CA GLU A 280 3.65 -38.01 3.59
C GLU A 280 3.22 -39.20 4.46
N ARG A 281 2.45 -40.14 3.90
CA ARG A 281 1.96 -41.32 4.62
C ARG A 281 3.08 -42.29 5.03
N HIS A 282 4.10 -42.46 4.20
CA HIS A 282 5.15 -43.48 4.41
C HIS A 282 6.48 -42.92 4.89
N TYR A 283 6.80 -41.67 4.57
CA TYR A 283 8.08 -41.02 4.93
C TYR A 283 7.92 -39.95 6.01
N GLY A 284 6.69 -39.51 6.30
CA GLY A 284 6.36 -38.52 7.31
C GLY A 284 6.12 -37.12 6.74
N ALA A 285 5.57 -36.24 7.58
CA ALA A 285 5.28 -34.85 7.23
C ALA A 285 6.54 -34.07 6.81
N GLY A 286 6.38 -33.14 5.88
CA GLY A 286 7.47 -32.28 5.37
C GLY A 286 8.47 -32.97 4.43
N LYS A 287 8.44 -34.30 4.28
CA LYS A 287 9.36 -35.01 3.36
C LYS A 287 9.06 -34.75 1.88
N MET A 288 7.86 -34.31 1.56
CA MET A 288 7.49 -33.90 0.20
C MET A 288 8.29 -32.69 -0.28
N ALA A 289 8.65 -31.76 0.62
CA ALA A 289 9.45 -30.58 0.28
C ALA A 289 10.81 -30.96 -0.34
N ARG A 290 11.43 -32.05 0.12
CA ARG A 290 12.69 -32.57 -0.45
C ARG A 290 12.53 -33.11 -1.88
N VAL A 291 11.38 -33.70 -2.19
CA VAL A 291 11.07 -34.17 -3.55
C VAL A 291 10.78 -32.97 -4.46
N ILE A 292 10.08 -31.95 -3.94
CA ILE A 292 9.82 -30.70 -4.63
C ILE A 292 11.13 -29.98 -4.98
N GLU A 293 12.09 -29.90 -4.06
CA GLU A 293 13.41 -29.31 -4.32
C GLU A 293 14.13 -30.02 -5.47
N ARG A 294 14.06 -31.36 -5.53
CA ARG A 294 14.62 -32.14 -6.66
C ARG A 294 13.85 -31.90 -7.96
N LEU A 295 12.53 -31.80 -7.91
CA LEU A 295 11.70 -31.47 -9.07
C LEU A 295 12.00 -30.07 -9.59
N GLN A 296 12.30 -29.12 -8.72
CA GLN A 296 12.70 -27.78 -9.11
C GLN A 296 14.01 -27.79 -9.92
N VAL A 297 14.98 -28.63 -9.58
CA VAL A 297 16.22 -28.76 -10.38
C VAL A 297 15.91 -29.24 -11.81
N GLU A 298 14.93 -30.13 -11.97
CA GLU A 298 14.49 -30.56 -13.31
C GLU A 298 13.67 -29.47 -14.02
N ALA A 299 12.86 -28.71 -13.27
CA ALA A 299 12.18 -27.52 -13.79
C ALA A 299 13.18 -26.47 -14.29
N ASP A 300 14.29 -26.27 -13.56
CA ASP A 300 15.39 -25.39 -13.93
C ASP A 300 16.03 -25.79 -15.26
N LEU A 301 16.25 -27.09 -15.46
CA LEU A 301 16.80 -27.62 -16.69
C LEU A 301 15.81 -27.47 -17.85
N GLN A 302 14.61 -28.05 -17.74
CA GLN A 302 13.64 -28.08 -18.84
C GLN A 302 13.05 -26.69 -19.13
N GLY A 303 12.65 -25.95 -18.09
CA GLY A 303 12.16 -24.58 -18.21
C GLY A 303 13.25 -23.64 -18.74
N GLY A 304 14.50 -23.84 -18.31
CA GLY A 304 15.65 -23.11 -18.84
C GLY A 304 15.86 -23.32 -20.34
N ILE A 305 15.74 -24.56 -20.83
CA ILE A 305 15.84 -24.87 -22.27
C ILE A 305 14.69 -24.21 -23.05
N ILE A 306 13.46 -24.26 -22.51
CA ILE A 306 12.29 -23.61 -23.14
C ILE A 306 12.53 -22.11 -23.30
N LEU A 307 12.98 -21.42 -22.25
CA LEU A 307 13.20 -19.98 -22.27
C LEU A 307 14.38 -19.56 -23.15
N ASP A 308 15.47 -20.31 -23.14
CA ASP A 308 16.63 -20.03 -24.01
C ASP A 308 16.23 -20.18 -25.47
N THR A 309 15.58 -21.28 -25.83
CA THR A 309 15.12 -21.56 -27.20
C THR A 309 14.13 -20.49 -27.67
N TRP A 310 13.18 -20.10 -26.81
CA TRP A 310 12.24 -19.01 -27.10
C TRP A 310 12.96 -17.68 -27.32
N SER A 311 13.92 -17.33 -26.45
CA SER A 311 14.66 -16.07 -26.53
C SER A 311 15.45 -15.96 -27.83
N ASP A 312 16.09 -17.06 -28.23
CA ASP A 312 16.89 -17.15 -29.47
C ASP A 312 15.99 -17.11 -30.72
N GLU A 313 14.91 -17.90 -30.75
CA GLU A 313 14.00 -17.93 -31.90
C GLU A 313 13.25 -16.61 -32.10
N ARG A 314 12.81 -15.97 -31.02
CA ARG A 314 12.15 -14.65 -31.07
C ARG A 314 13.13 -13.49 -31.19
N LYS A 315 14.45 -13.75 -31.11
CA LYS A 315 15.53 -12.76 -31.22
C LYS A 315 15.35 -11.58 -30.26
N ILE A 316 15.00 -11.87 -29.01
CA ILE A 316 14.64 -10.86 -28.00
C ILE A 316 15.75 -9.82 -27.82
N GLU A 317 17.01 -10.23 -27.78
CA GLU A 317 18.15 -9.32 -27.60
C GLU A 317 18.30 -8.32 -28.76
N ARG A 318 18.05 -8.77 -30.00
CA ARG A 318 18.03 -7.89 -31.17
C ARG A 318 16.89 -6.90 -31.10
N GLN A 319 15.68 -7.37 -30.78
CA GLN A 319 14.50 -6.52 -30.62
C GLN A 319 14.73 -5.43 -29.55
N LEU A 320 15.36 -5.78 -28.42
CA LEU A 320 15.72 -4.82 -27.39
C LEU A 320 16.74 -3.79 -27.87
N THR A 321 17.69 -4.20 -28.70
CA THR A 321 18.68 -3.29 -29.29
C THR A 321 18.00 -2.30 -30.24
N ASP A 322 17.13 -2.79 -31.11
CA ASP A 322 16.37 -1.98 -32.07
C ASP A 322 15.44 -0.98 -31.34
N ILE A 323 14.75 -1.44 -30.28
CA ILE A 323 13.91 -0.60 -29.41
C ILE A 323 14.72 0.50 -28.72
N LYS A 324 15.91 0.18 -28.19
CA LYS A 324 16.76 1.18 -27.51
C LYS A 324 17.37 2.19 -28.48
N ALA A 325 17.60 1.80 -29.73
CA ALA A 325 18.12 2.68 -30.78
C ALA A 325 17.04 3.64 -31.34
N TYR A 326 15.77 3.38 -31.05
CA TYR A 326 14.68 4.22 -31.56
C TYR A 326 14.71 5.62 -30.93
N ALA A 327 14.83 6.64 -31.77
CA ALA A 327 15.13 8.00 -31.35
C ALA A 327 13.91 8.83 -30.91
N PHE A 328 12.68 8.36 -31.14
CA PHE A 328 11.44 9.12 -30.87
C PHE A 328 11.48 10.54 -31.49
N THR A 329 11.86 10.61 -32.76
CA THR A 329 12.15 11.88 -33.45
C THR A 329 10.96 12.84 -33.44
N PHE A 330 9.72 12.35 -33.57
CA PHE A 330 8.53 13.18 -33.50
C PHE A 330 8.33 13.79 -32.11
N LEU A 331 8.42 12.98 -31.05
CA LEU A 331 8.34 13.50 -29.67
C LEU A 331 9.48 14.49 -29.40
N VAL A 332 10.73 14.14 -29.73
CA VAL A 332 11.90 15.01 -29.45
C VAL A 332 11.85 16.32 -30.23
N GLN A 333 11.52 16.28 -31.54
CA GLN A 333 11.37 17.49 -32.34
C GLN A 333 10.26 18.37 -31.81
N SER A 334 9.17 17.77 -31.29
CA SER A 334 8.11 18.54 -30.67
C SER A 334 8.54 19.27 -29.38
N PHE A 335 9.64 18.88 -28.73
CA PHE A 335 10.23 19.60 -27.57
C PHE A 335 11.29 20.64 -27.96
N MET A 336 11.79 20.65 -29.19
CA MET A 336 12.72 21.67 -29.68
C MET A 336 11.93 22.87 -30.19
N ASN A 337 12.29 24.09 -29.76
CA ASN A 337 11.64 25.30 -30.26
C ASN A 337 11.70 25.32 -31.80
N ALA A 338 10.53 25.30 -32.44
CA ALA A 338 10.40 25.62 -33.85
C ALA A 338 10.84 27.07 -34.04
N GLN A 339 12.13 27.26 -34.31
CA GLN A 339 12.70 28.53 -34.70
C GLN A 339 12.04 28.90 -36.01
N ARG A 340 11.10 29.86 -35.94
CA ARG A 340 10.29 30.41 -37.05
C ARG A 340 10.90 30.17 -38.43
N GLY A 341 10.44 29.12 -39.10
CA GLY A 341 10.55 29.01 -40.55
C GLY A 341 9.54 29.97 -41.15
N SER A 342 10.04 31.02 -41.79
CA SER A 342 9.28 31.93 -42.64
C SER A 342 8.33 31.15 -43.55
N SER A 343 7.08 31.62 -43.63
CA SER A 343 6.14 31.32 -44.70
C SER A 343 6.82 31.52 -46.06
N GLY A 344 7.31 30.43 -46.62
CA GLY A 344 7.81 30.32 -47.98
C GLY A 344 6.97 29.28 -48.69
N THR A 345 6.13 29.74 -49.62
CA THR A 345 5.31 28.91 -50.51
C THR A 345 6.12 27.74 -51.10
N PRO A 346 5.64 26.48 -51.04
CA PRO A 346 6.30 25.39 -51.73
C PRO A 346 6.06 25.56 -53.23
N ARG A 347 7.12 25.87 -53.99
CA ARG A 347 7.11 25.75 -55.45
C ARG A 347 7.16 24.27 -55.80
N ALA A 348 6.11 23.78 -56.45
CA ALA A 348 6.05 22.46 -57.05
C ALA A 348 7.09 22.34 -58.17
N GLY A 349 7.82 21.22 -58.19
CA GLY A 349 8.63 20.81 -59.34
C GLY A 349 10.08 20.46 -59.02
N SER A 350 10.30 19.35 -58.31
CA SER A 350 11.46 18.44 -58.45
C SER A 350 11.27 17.23 -57.52
N PRO A 351 11.44 15.98 -57.99
CA PRO A 351 11.35 14.81 -57.14
C PRO A 351 12.65 14.68 -56.34
N ALA A 352 12.72 15.36 -55.20
CA ALA A 352 13.62 14.92 -54.13
C ALA A 352 12.98 13.69 -53.47
N PRO A 353 13.74 12.63 -53.17
CA PRO A 353 13.18 11.44 -52.55
C PRO A 353 12.57 11.87 -51.21
N GLY A 354 11.25 11.79 -51.10
CA GLY A 354 10.58 11.82 -49.81
C GLY A 354 11.28 10.79 -48.93
N ARG A 355 11.77 11.22 -47.77
CA ARG A 355 12.30 10.31 -46.76
C ARG A 355 11.14 9.36 -46.41
N SER A 356 11.17 8.18 -47.02
CA SER A 356 10.45 7.00 -46.55
C SER A 356 10.76 6.88 -45.05
N SER A 357 9.69 6.88 -44.29
CA SER A 357 9.63 7.07 -42.85
C SER A 357 10.54 6.11 -42.07
N GLU A 358 11.08 6.58 -40.95
CA GLU A 358 11.72 5.76 -39.91
C GLU A 358 10.73 4.75 -39.25
N ASP A 359 9.47 4.73 -39.70
CA ASP A 359 8.32 3.93 -39.23
C ASP A 359 8.49 2.42 -39.38
N GLU A 360 9.39 1.93 -40.24
CA GLU A 360 9.57 0.48 -40.48
C GLU A 360 10.65 -0.17 -39.59
N SER A 361 11.37 0.60 -38.77
CA SER A 361 12.50 0.03 -38.02
C SER A 361 12.09 -0.96 -36.91
N VAL A 362 10.92 -0.77 -36.29
CA VAL A 362 10.39 -1.65 -35.23
C VAL A 362 8.88 -1.87 -35.42
N ASP A 363 8.47 -3.12 -35.65
CA ASP A 363 7.05 -3.49 -35.79
C ASP A 363 6.34 -3.57 -34.42
N MET A 364 5.45 -2.62 -34.14
CA MET A 364 4.67 -2.59 -32.90
C MET A 364 3.76 -3.80 -32.72
N LYS A 365 3.27 -4.42 -33.80
CA LYS A 365 2.43 -5.64 -33.70
C LYS A 365 3.26 -6.82 -33.22
N GLN A 366 4.50 -6.92 -33.69
CA GLN A 366 5.44 -7.93 -33.23
C GLN A 366 5.79 -7.72 -31.75
N VAL A 367 6.08 -6.49 -31.33
CA VAL A 367 6.35 -6.18 -29.91
C VAL A 367 5.14 -6.53 -29.04
N ASP A 368 3.93 -6.19 -29.47
CA ASP A 368 2.70 -6.53 -28.75
C ASP A 368 2.47 -8.05 -28.64
N ALA A 369 2.73 -8.80 -29.71
CA ALA A 369 2.65 -10.26 -29.69
C ALA A 369 3.65 -10.87 -28.68
N LEU A 370 4.89 -10.36 -28.64
CA LEU A 370 5.90 -10.78 -27.67
C LEU A 370 5.51 -10.42 -26.23
N LEU A 371 4.95 -9.24 -26.01
CA LEU A 371 4.43 -8.83 -24.70
C LEU A 371 3.32 -9.77 -24.22
N ASN A 372 2.39 -10.16 -25.10
CA ASN A 372 1.35 -11.12 -24.75
C ASN A 372 1.90 -12.52 -24.42
N GLU A 373 2.89 -13.01 -25.17
CA GLU A 373 3.54 -14.30 -24.89
C GLU A 373 4.30 -14.25 -23.55
N MET A 374 5.04 -13.16 -23.29
CA MET A 374 5.73 -12.91 -22.01
C MET A 374 4.76 -12.80 -20.83
N THR A 375 3.62 -12.11 -20.98
CA THR A 375 2.60 -12.00 -19.94
C THR A 375 2.08 -13.38 -19.53
N LEU A 376 1.80 -14.25 -20.52
CA LEU A 376 1.35 -15.61 -20.23
C LEU A 376 2.42 -16.40 -19.48
N MET A 377 3.68 -16.34 -19.91
CA MET A 377 4.78 -17.04 -19.23
C MET A 377 5.02 -16.53 -17.80
N LEU A 378 5.01 -15.21 -17.59
CA LEU A 378 5.18 -14.60 -16.27
C LEU A 378 4.01 -14.94 -15.33
N GLY A 379 2.78 -14.89 -15.83
CA GLY A 379 1.59 -15.28 -15.05
C GLY A 379 1.63 -16.76 -14.65
N LYS A 380 2.06 -17.64 -15.56
CA LYS A 380 2.21 -19.07 -15.27
C LYS A 380 3.36 -19.37 -14.31
N TRP A 381 4.47 -18.63 -14.41
CA TRP A 381 5.54 -18.69 -13.41
C TRP A 381 5.04 -18.26 -12.03
N SER A 382 4.30 -17.15 -11.93
CA SER A 382 3.72 -16.69 -10.67
C SER A 382 2.84 -17.77 -10.02
N LEU A 383 1.91 -18.34 -10.79
CA LEU A 383 1.03 -19.42 -10.31
C LEU A 383 1.82 -20.64 -9.84
N TYR A 384 2.84 -21.05 -10.58
CA TYR A 384 3.72 -22.14 -10.19
C TYR A 384 4.42 -21.84 -8.86
N THR A 385 5.01 -20.65 -8.72
CA THR A 385 5.75 -20.29 -7.51
C THR A 385 4.86 -20.18 -6.28
N SER A 386 3.65 -19.64 -6.42
CA SER A 386 2.66 -19.59 -5.34
C SER A 386 2.21 -21.00 -4.94
N PHE A 387 1.95 -21.87 -5.91
CA PHE A 387 1.61 -23.28 -5.65
C PHE A 387 2.73 -24.01 -4.90
N ILE A 388 3.99 -23.84 -5.31
CA ILE A 388 5.11 -24.48 -4.61
C ILE A 388 5.30 -23.91 -3.20
N ALA A 389 5.17 -22.59 -3.02
CA ALA A 389 5.25 -21.97 -1.70
C ALA A 389 4.17 -22.53 -0.75
N GLU A 390 2.93 -22.69 -1.24
CA GLU A 390 1.83 -23.30 -0.50
C GLU A 390 2.14 -24.75 -0.10
N LYS A 391 2.69 -25.57 -1.01
CA LYS A 391 3.01 -26.98 -0.73
C LYS A 391 4.24 -27.18 0.16
N CYS A 392 5.13 -26.20 0.25
CA CYS A 392 6.31 -26.25 1.11
C CYS A 392 6.08 -25.68 2.51
N HIS A 393 4.95 -25.01 2.76
CA HIS A 393 4.63 -24.43 4.05
C HIS A 393 4.13 -25.50 5.04
N ASP A 394 4.75 -25.57 6.22
CA ASP A 394 4.31 -26.48 7.28
C ASP A 394 2.97 -26.00 7.85
N ALA A 395 1.95 -26.86 7.86
CA ALA A 395 0.61 -26.55 8.39
C ALA A 395 0.56 -26.18 9.90
N GLY A 396 1.71 -26.13 10.57
CA GLY A 396 1.86 -25.80 11.99
C GLY A 396 2.51 -24.43 12.28
N SER A 397 3.02 -23.69 11.28
CA SER A 397 3.49 -22.31 11.49
C SER A 397 2.32 -21.33 11.47
N LEU A 398 2.16 -20.59 12.56
CA LEU A 398 1.18 -19.51 12.75
C LEU A 398 1.53 -18.23 11.97
N ASP A 399 2.48 -18.29 11.05
CA ASP A 399 2.92 -17.13 10.28
C ASP A 399 1.98 -16.94 9.08
N GLU A 400 1.27 -15.81 9.02
CA GLU A 400 0.35 -15.48 7.91
C GLU A 400 1.09 -15.23 6.59
N SER A 401 2.43 -15.12 6.62
CA SER A 401 3.24 -14.96 5.41
C SER A 401 3.64 -16.30 4.81
N LEU A 402 3.34 -16.48 3.51
CA LEU A 402 3.87 -17.54 2.66
C LEU A 402 5.04 -16.97 1.83
N PRO A 403 6.24 -16.75 2.42
CA PRO A 403 7.38 -16.29 1.64
C PRO A 403 7.82 -17.37 0.66
N MET A 404 8.32 -16.95 -0.50
CA MET A 404 8.88 -17.86 -1.49
C MET A 404 10.04 -18.67 -0.90
N PRO A 405 10.05 -20.01 -1.02
CA PRO A 405 11.14 -20.85 -0.51
C PRO A 405 12.52 -20.45 -1.08
N PRO A 406 13.61 -20.50 -0.28
CA PRO A 406 14.95 -20.10 -0.73
C PRO A 406 15.43 -20.82 -2.00
N PHE A 407 15.12 -22.12 -2.12
CA PHE A 407 15.52 -22.89 -3.30
C PHE A 407 14.83 -22.43 -4.60
N LEU A 408 13.65 -21.80 -4.52
CA LEU A 408 13.01 -21.17 -5.69
C LEU A 408 13.64 -19.81 -6.00
N LEU A 409 13.96 -19.02 -4.97
CA LEU A 409 14.62 -17.72 -5.13
C LEU A 409 15.98 -17.86 -5.81
N ASP A 410 16.78 -18.84 -5.38
CA ASP A 410 18.11 -19.11 -5.90
C ASP A 410 18.13 -19.95 -7.19
N SER A 411 16.96 -20.44 -7.62
CA SER A 411 16.82 -21.33 -8.77
C SER A 411 17.33 -20.69 -10.07
N ASN A 412 17.89 -21.53 -10.95
CA ASN A 412 18.37 -21.06 -12.24
C ASN A 412 17.21 -20.62 -13.14
N LEU A 413 16.02 -21.24 -12.99
CA LEU A 413 14.85 -20.80 -13.73
C LEU A 413 14.40 -19.40 -13.31
N ASN A 414 14.39 -19.10 -12.01
CA ASN A 414 14.04 -17.76 -11.52
C ASN A 414 14.97 -16.70 -12.12
N LYS A 415 16.29 -16.93 -12.12
CA LYS A 415 17.26 -16.04 -12.77
C LYS A 415 16.96 -15.82 -14.25
N LYS A 416 16.68 -16.90 -14.98
CA LYS A 416 16.29 -16.81 -16.41
C LYS A 416 14.97 -16.09 -16.63
N VAL A 417 13.96 -16.31 -15.78
CA VAL A 417 12.70 -15.57 -15.84
C VAL A 417 12.94 -14.08 -15.63
N GLN A 418 13.79 -13.71 -14.67
CA GLN A 418 14.16 -12.31 -14.44
C GLN A 418 14.88 -11.69 -15.65
N GLU A 419 15.92 -12.36 -16.16
CA GLU A 419 16.77 -11.84 -17.25
C GLU A 419 16.11 -11.86 -18.63
N LYS A 420 15.39 -12.94 -18.96
CA LYS A 420 14.85 -13.19 -20.32
C LYS A 420 13.38 -12.84 -20.46
N LEU A 421 12.61 -12.73 -19.37
CA LEU A 421 11.19 -12.33 -19.43
C LEU A 421 10.96 -10.98 -18.76
N LEU A 422 11.30 -10.81 -17.49
CA LEU A 422 10.91 -9.62 -16.71
C LEU A 422 11.62 -8.34 -17.21
N MET A 423 12.94 -8.36 -17.38
CA MET A 423 13.68 -7.19 -17.88
C MET A 423 13.29 -6.80 -19.32
N PRO A 424 13.17 -7.75 -20.27
CA PRO A 424 12.69 -7.45 -21.62
C PRO A 424 11.25 -6.95 -21.62
N PHE A 425 10.36 -7.55 -20.82
CA PHE A 425 8.97 -7.12 -20.69
C PHE A 425 8.86 -5.66 -20.26
N ASN A 426 9.59 -5.24 -19.22
CA ASN A 426 9.55 -3.86 -18.74
C ASN A 426 10.10 -2.87 -19.79
N THR A 427 11.18 -3.24 -20.48
CA THR A 427 11.79 -2.41 -21.54
C THR A 427 10.86 -2.28 -22.75
N MET A 428 10.31 -3.40 -23.23
CA MET A 428 9.39 -3.46 -24.37
C MET A 428 8.07 -2.76 -24.06
N THR A 429 7.51 -2.93 -22.86
CA THR A 429 6.29 -2.23 -22.42
C THR A 429 6.49 -0.72 -22.42
N THR A 430 7.62 -0.25 -21.88
CA THR A 430 7.97 1.18 -21.87
C THR A 430 8.02 1.74 -23.29
N PHE A 431 8.72 1.06 -24.20
CA PHE A 431 8.81 1.46 -25.60
C PHE A 431 7.45 1.42 -26.30
N PHE A 432 6.73 0.31 -26.17
CA PHE A 432 5.43 0.09 -26.79
C PHE A 432 4.44 1.19 -26.39
N PHE A 433 4.37 1.51 -25.09
CA PHE A 433 3.50 2.56 -24.60
C PHE A 433 3.90 3.93 -25.16
N ARG A 434 5.18 4.30 -25.04
CA ARG A 434 5.68 5.58 -25.52
C ARG A 434 5.49 5.77 -27.02
N ARG A 435 5.75 4.72 -27.80
CA ARG A 435 5.59 4.72 -29.26
C ARG A 435 4.12 4.77 -29.66
N SER A 436 3.24 4.12 -28.91
CA SER A 436 1.78 4.23 -29.13
C SER A 436 1.29 5.65 -28.90
N VAL A 437 1.77 6.34 -27.85
CA VAL A 437 1.48 7.77 -27.61
C VAL A 437 2.01 8.63 -28.75
N GLU A 438 3.25 8.41 -29.20
CA GLU A 438 3.83 9.11 -30.35
C GLU A 438 2.96 8.94 -31.61
N LYS A 439 2.56 7.70 -31.92
CA LYS A 439 1.76 7.39 -33.10
C LYS A 439 0.34 7.95 -33.02
N ALA A 440 -0.30 7.91 -31.86
CA ALA A 440 -1.60 8.53 -31.64
C ALA A 440 -1.56 10.04 -31.96
N PHE A 441 -0.48 10.74 -31.56
CA PHE A 441 -0.32 12.15 -31.92
C PHE A 441 0.05 12.40 -33.38
N GLN A 442 0.72 11.46 -34.06
CA GLN A 442 1.01 11.54 -35.50
C GLN A 442 -0.26 11.41 -36.35
N LEU A 443 -1.26 10.66 -35.86
CA LEU A 443 -2.55 10.39 -36.51
C LEU A 443 -3.69 11.19 -35.87
N ASP A 444 -3.38 12.23 -35.10
CA ASP A 444 -4.34 13.02 -34.34
C ASP A 444 -5.25 13.83 -35.26
N GLU A 445 -6.55 13.66 -35.09
CA GLU A 445 -7.58 14.36 -35.86
C GLU A 445 -8.45 15.21 -34.93
N GLN A 446 -8.68 16.46 -35.34
CA GLN A 446 -9.56 17.39 -34.64
C GLN A 446 -11.03 17.04 -34.92
N PRO A 447 -11.94 17.21 -33.94
CA PRO A 447 -13.36 17.01 -34.15
C PRO A 447 -13.88 17.94 -35.28
N PRO A 448 -14.61 17.39 -36.27
CA PRO A 448 -15.00 18.15 -37.44
C PRO A 448 -16.06 19.22 -37.11
N ASP A 449 -16.05 20.30 -37.90
CA ASP A 449 -17.10 21.32 -37.98
C ASP A 449 -17.43 22.09 -36.69
N LEU A 450 -16.53 22.14 -35.71
CA LEU A 450 -16.73 22.98 -34.53
C LEU A 450 -16.71 24.48 -34.89
N SER A 451 -17.64 25.24 -34.31
CA SER A 451 -17.75 26.69 -34.52
C SER A 451 -18.30 27.39 -33.29
N LEU A 452 -17.82 28.61 -33.05
CA LEU A 452 -18.36 29.54 -32.06
C LEU A 452 -19.59 30.31 -32.59
N ASN A 453 -20.03 30.07 -33.82
CA ASN A 453 -21.25 30.67 -34.35
C ASN A 453 -22.48 29.98 -33.74
N PRO A 454 -23.34 30.69 -32.97
CA PRO A 454 -24.51 30.09 -32.34
C PRO A 454 -25.52 29.47 -33.32
N HIS A 455 -25.51 29.93 -34.58
CA HIS A 455 -26.44 29.52 -35.62
C HIS A 455 -25.94 28.34 -36.46
N LYS A 456 -24.67 27.94 -36.32
CA LYS A 456 -24.14 26.74 -36.98
C LYS A 456 -24.32 25.54 -36.04
N PRO A 457 -24.99 24.45 -36.46
CA PRO A 457 -25.05 23.24 -35.66
C PRO A 457 -23.66 22.61 -35.52
N LEU A 458 -23.38 22.03 -34.36
CA LEU A 458 -22.17 21.23 -34.15
C LEU A 458 -22.45 19.82 -34.68
N ASN A 459 -21.65 19.37 -35.65
CA ASN A 459 -21.79 18.05 -36.26
C ASN A 459 -21.11 16.91 -35.45
N SER A 460 -20.61 17.22 -34.26
CA SER A 460 -20.02 16.26 -33.32
C SER A 460 -20.79 16.27 -32.00
N ASN A 461 -20.85 15.12 -31.33
CA ASN A 461 -21.45 15.02 -29.99
C ASN A 461 -20.39 15.31 -28.91
N PRO A 462 -20.76 15.96 -27.79
CA PRO A 462 -19.85 16.10 -26.67
C PRO A 462 -19.58 14.74 -25.99
N PRO A 463 -18.40 14.55 -25.37
CA PRO A 463 -17.33 15.52 -25.21
C PRO A 463 -16.52 15.72 -26.51
N HIS A 464 -16.19 16.96 -26.83
CA HIS A 464 -15.41 17.31 -28.02
C HIS A 464 -13.91 17.20 -27.73
N VAL A 465 -13.34 16.03 -28.05
CA VAL A 465 -11.92 15.69 -27.88
C VAL A 465 -11.31 15.27 -29.21
N THR A 466 -9.98 15.23 -29.28
CA THR A 466 -9.26 14.70 -30.45
C THR A 466 -9.20 13.17 -30.44
N SER A 467 -9.02 12.56 -31.61
CA SER A 467 -8.96 11.10 -31.75
C SER A 467 -7.83 10.46 -30.92
N ALA A 468 -6.72 11.18 -30.69
CA ALA A 468 -5.59 10.67 -29.91
C ALA A 468 -5.95 10.30 -28.46
N ILE A 469 -6.99 10.92 -27.87
CA ILE A 469 -7.37 10.65 -26.47
C ILE A 469 -7.91 9.24 -26.31
N GLU A 470 -8.83 8.82 -27.17
CA GLU A 470 -9.42 7.48 -27.09
C GLU A 470 -8.34 6.40 -27.30
N ASP A 471 -7.46 6.60 -28.28
CA ASP A 471 -6.35 5.68 -28.57
C ASP A 471 -5.36 5.56 -27.41
N ILE A 472 -4.90 6.69 -26.85
CA ILE A 472 -3.95 6.68 -25.74
C ILE A 472 -4.58 6.03 -24.50
N MET A 473 -5.81 6.39 -24.14
CA MET A 473 -6.48 5.83 -22.95
C MET A 473 -6.80 4.35 -23.11
N TYR A 474 -7.16 3.90 -24.32
CA TYR A 474 -7.30 2.48 -24.63
C TYR A 474 -5.98 1.73 -24.39
N ILE A 475 -4.85 2.28 -24.87
CA ILE A 475 -3.54 1.67 -24.68
C ILE A 475 -3.11 1.69 -23.20
N VAL A 476 -3.42 2.74 -22.42
CA VAL A 476 -3.20 2.76 -20.96
C VAL A 476 -3.93 1.59 -20.30
N ASN A 477 -5.21 1.40 -20.60
CA ASN A 477 -6.00 0.31 -20.05
C ASN A 477 -5.42 -1.06 -20.44
N LYS A 478 -5.02 -1.22 -21.71
CA LYS A 478 -4.41 -2.44 -22.23
C LYS A 478 -3.10 -2.79 -21.51
N VAL A 479 -2.18 -1.83 -21.39
CA VAL A 479 -0.87 -2.05 -20.76
C VAL A 479 -1.02 -2.34 -19.26
N LEU A 480 -1.93 -1.64 -18.57
CA LEU A 480 -2.25 -1.96 -17.16
C LEU A 480 -2.83 -3.37 -17.02
N GLN A 481 -3.78 -3.75 -17.88
CA GLN A 481 -4.35 -5.10 -17.86
C GLN A 481 -3.29 -6.18 -18.08
N GLN A 482 -2.43 -5.98 -19.08
CA GLN A 482 -1.36 -6.90 -19.43
C GLN A 482 -0.32 -7.01 -18.31
N SER A 483 0.00 -5.90 -17.64
CA SER A 483 0.93 -5.87 -16.51
C SER A 483 0.37 -6.59 -15.27
N LEU A 484 -0.90 -6.37 -14.95
CA LEU A 484 -1.57 -7.06 -13.84
C LEU A 484 -1.75 -8.55 -14.11
N ALA A 485 -2.00 -8.94 -15.36
CA ALA A 485 -2.13 -10.34 -15.77
C ALA A 485 -0.82 -11.15 -15.61
N THR A 486 0.32 -10.49 -15.43
CA THR A 486 1.58 -11.16 -15.08
C THR A 486 1.59 -11.70 -13.65
N SER A 487 0.72 -11.19 -12.76
CA SER A 487 0.74 -11.48 -11.32
C SER A 487 2.09 -11.21 -10.63
N GLN A 488 2.98 -10.41 -11.25
CA GLN A 488 4.29 -10.07 -10.70
C GLN A 488 4.29 -8.66 -10.11
N LYS A 489 4.46 -8.54 -8.79
CA LYS A 489 4.57 -7.24 -8.11
C LYS A 489 5.66 -6.35 -8.74
N GLN A 490 6.83 -6.93 -9.02
CA GLN A 490 7.96 -6.22 -9.62
C GLN A 490 7.63 -5.58 -10.98
N VAL A 491 6.80 -6.23 -11.80
CA VAL A 491 6.34 -5.69 -13.08
C VAL A 491 5.43 -4.47 -12.84
N VAL A 492 4.46 -4.60 -11.93
CA VAL A 492 3.54 -3.49 -11.60
C VAL A 492 4.30 -2.29 -11.04
N SER A 493 5.21 -2.52 -10.09
CA SER A 493 6.05 -1.47 -9.49
C SER A 493 6.99 -0.78 -10.49
N SER A 494 7.30 -1.41 -11.62
CA SER A 494 8.10 -0.81 -12.71
C SER A 494 7.24 -0.10 -13.75
N VAL A 495 6.16 -0.75 -14.21
CA VAL A 495 5.34 -0.27 -15.32
C VAL A 495 4.42 0.89 -14.90
N VAL A 496 3.74 0.80 -13.75
CA VAL A 496 2.76 1.83 -13.33
C VAL A 496 3.40 3.22 -13.17
N PRO A 497 4.54 3.38 -12.47
CA PRO A 497 5.23 4.67 -12.42
C PRO A 497 5.72 5.14 -13.80
N THR A 498 6.12 4.19 -14.66
CA THR A 498 6.58 4.48 -16.01
C THR A 498 5.45 5.02 -16.91
N LEU A 499 4.24 4.47 -16.80
CA LEU A 499 3.05 5.00 -17.46
C LEU A 499 2.78 6.44 -16.99
N GLY A 500 2.81 6.69 -15.67
CA GLY A 500 2.64 8.03 -15.11
C GLY A 500 3.68 9.03 -15.60
N ARG A 501 4.94 8.59 -15.71
CA ARG A 501 6.02 9.41 -16.27
C ARG A 501 5.80 9.74 -17.75
N ILE A 502 5.44 8.75 -18.58
CA ILE A 502 5.21 8.96 -20.02
C ILE A 502 3.98 9.83 -20.26
N LEU A 503 2.87 9.58 -19.54
CA LEU A 503 1.69 10.44 -19.61
C LEU A 503 2.00 11.87 -19.14
N GLY A 504 2.79 12.04 -18.08
CA GLY A 504 3.16 13.36 -17.57
C GLY A 504 4.15 14.12 -18.47
N SER A 505 5.10 13.44 -19.09
CA SER A 505 6.14 14.08 -19.90
C SER A 505 5.77 14.18 -21.37
N ASP A 506 5.35 13.08 -21.99
CA ASP A 506 5.07 13.03 -23.43
C ASP A 506 3.62 13.47 -23.71
N PHE A 507 2.60 12.97 -23.01
CA PHE A 507 1.19 13.35 -23.25
C PHE A 507 0.86 14.78 -22.76
N ILE A 508 0.94 15.05 -21.44
CA ILE A 508 0.69 16.39 -20.89
C ILE A 508 1.66 17.41 -21.50
N GLY A 509 2.92 17.04 -21.69
CA GLY A 509 3.91 17.91 -22.33
C GLY A 509 3.57 18.24 -23.78
N MET A 510 3.02 17.30 -24.56
CA MET A 510 2.56 17.58 -25.93
C MET A 510 1.34 18.49 -25.94
N GLU A 511 0.34 18.20 -25.10
CA GLU A 511 -0.86 19.04 -24.94
C GLU A 511 -0.49 20.47 -24.55
N GLN A 512 0.40 20.64 -23.56
CA GLN A 512 0.90 21.95 -23.15
C GLN A 512 1.60 22.70 -24.30
N ARG A 513 2.34 22.00 -25.14
CA ARG A 513 3.05 22.60 -26.28
C ARG A 513 2.09 22.99 -27.40
N LYS A 514 1.11 22.14 -27.75
CA LYS A 514 0.03 22.50 -28.67
C LYS A 514 -0.75 23.71 -28.16
N MET A 515 -1.03 23.78 -26.87
CA MET A 515 -1.67 24.94 -26.23
C MET A 515 -0.82 26.22 -26.35
N ARG A 516 0.49 26.15 -26.11
CA ARG A 516 1.37 27.34 -26.07
C ARG A 516 1.82 27.82 -27.45
N ASP A 517 2.17 26.90 -28.35
CA ASP A 517 2.91 27.21 -29.57
C ASP A 517 1.99 27.22 -30.82
N GLU A 518 0.94 26.39 -30.84
CA GLU A 518 0.06 26.23 -32.00
C GLU A 518 -1.30 26.93 -31.81
N SER A 519 -1.93 26.71 -30.65
CA SER A 519 -3.33 27.09 -30.41
C SER A 519 -3.49 28.24 -29.41
N TYR A 520 -2.40 28.90 -28.99
CA TYR A 520 -2.50 29.97 -28.00
C TYR A 520 -3.38 31.11 -28.54
N PRO A 521 -4.46 31.51 -27.84
CA PRO A 521 -5.45 32.45 -28.37
C PRO A 521 -4.91 33.88 -28.35
N LYS A 522 -4.05 34.20 -29.32
CA LYS A 522 -3.46 35.54 -29.51
C LYS A 522 -4.10 36.24 -30.70
N ALA A 523 -4.33 37.54 -30.55
CA ALA A 523 -4.77 38.39 -31.63
C ALA A 523 -3.70 38.51 -32.73
N ALA A 524 -4.07 38.32 -33.98
CA ALA A 524 -3.16 38.51 -35.13
C ALA A 524 -2.72 39.98 -35.27
N ILE A 525 -3.58 40.92 -34.87
CA ILE A 525 -3.33 42.36 -34.86
C ILE A 525 -3.57 42.88 -33.43
N PRO A 526 -2.67 43.70 -32.86
CA PRO A 526 -2.90 44.31 -31.54
C PRO A 526 -4.25 45.04 -31.50
N GLY A 527 -5.11 44.67 -30.55
CA GLY A 527 -6.44 45.24 -30.37
C GLY A 527 -7.60 44.50 -31.05
N GLN A 528 -7.33 43.48 -31.87
CA GLN A 528 -8.35 42.58 -32.40
C GLN A 528 -8.55 41.33 -31.54
N LEU A 529 -9.61 40.57 -31.82
CA LEU A 529 -9.92 39.32 -31.14
C LEU A 529 -9.13 38.15 -31.77
N PRO A 530 -8.79 37.10 -31.01
CA PRO A 530 -8.14 35.91 -31.56
C PRO A 530 -9.03 35.24 -32.64
N PRO A 531 -8.42 34.59 -33.65
CA PRO A 531 -9.18 33.83 -34.65
C PRO A 531 -10.03 32.73 -34.03
N GLU A 532 -11.23 32.51 -34.57
CA GLU A 532 -12.18 31.51 -34.06
C GLU A 532 -11.58 30.11 -34.04
N ALA A 533 -10.93 29.68 -35.13
CA ALA A 533 -10.33 28.35 -35.22
C ALA A 533 -9.27 28.09 -34.13
N THR A 534 -8.48 29.11 -33.79
CA THR A 534 -7.47 29.03 -32.72
C THR A 534 -8.13 28.89 -31.34
N ILE A 535 -9.21 29.63 -31.09
CA ILE A 535 -9.98 29.52 -29.83
C ILE A 535 -10.58 28.11 -29.72
N VAL A 536 -11.27 27.64 -30.77
CA VAL A 536 -11.90 26.32 -30.79
C VAL A 536 -10.87 25.21 -30.54
N SER A 537 -9.73 25.24 -31.23
CA SER A 537 -8.63 24.29 -31.02
C SER A 537 -8.15 24.30 -29.57
N PHE A 538 -7.95 25.49 -28.99
CA PHE A 538 -7.53 25.60 -27.59
C PHE A 538 -8.57 25.04 -26.59
N LEU A 539 -9.87 25.25 -26.85
CA LEU A 539 -10.94 24.68 -26.01
C LEU A 539 -10.96 23.15 -26.09
N VAL A 540 -10.74 22.56 -27.27
CA VAL A 540 -10.64 21.10 -27.45
C VAL A 540 -9.45 20.54 -26.67
N LEU A 541 -8.30 21.21 -26.66
CA LEU A 541 -7.14 20.76 -25.86
C LEU A 541 -7.43 20.78 -24.34
N ILE A 542 -8.24 21.74 -23.85
CA ILE A 542 -8.69 21.73 -22.44
C ILE A 542 -9.61 20.52 -22.18
N ASN A 543 -10.52 20.22 -23.11
CA ASN A 543 -11.38 19.04 -23.00
C ASN A 543 -10.56 17.74 -23.02
N ASN A 544 -9.55 17.63 -23.89
CA ASN A 544 -8.63 16.49 -23.95
C ASN A 544 -8.07 16.18 -22.57
N LEU A 545 -7.57 17.19 -21.86
CA LEU A 545 -7.03 17.06 -20.51
C LEU A 545 -8.09 16.63 -19.48
N ASP A 546 -9.27 17.25 -19.49
CA ASP A 546 -10.33 16.94 -18.52
C ASP A 546 -10.88 15.52 -18.70
N VAL A 547 -11.08 15.10 -19.95
CA VAL A 547 -11.56 13.76 -20.30
C VAL A 547 -10.48 12.69 -20.04
N ALA A 548 -9.21 12.98 -20.37
CA ALA A 548 -8.09 12.10 -20.05
C ALA A 548 -7.98 11.81 -18.56
N LYS A 549 -8.18 12.84 -17.71
CA LYS A 549 -8.20 12.69 -16.26
C LYS A 549 -9.29 11.71 -15.82
N ASP A 550 -10.52 11.90 -16.30
CA ASP A 550 -11.64 11.03 -15.92
C ASP A 550 -11.42 9.58 -16.40
N TYR A 551 -10.85 9.37 -17.59
CA TYR A 551 -10.45 8.03 -18.06
C TYR A 551 -9.41 7.37 -17.16
N VAL A 552 -8.31 8.06 -16.81
CA VAL A 552 -7.25 7.49 -15.97
C VAL A 552 -7.79 7.11 -14.59
N VAL A 553 -8.62 7.97 -13.98
CA VAL A 553 -9.28 7.69 -12.70
C VAL A 553 -10.20 6.47 -12.82
N GLN A 554 -11.00 6.39 -13.87
CA GLN A 554 -11.91 5.26 -14.10
C GLN A 554 -11.15 3.95 -14.33
N ILE A 555 -10.09 3.97 -15.15
CA ILE A 555 -9.24 2.80 -15.42
C ILE A 555 -8.59 2.30 -14.14
N ALA A 556 -8.01 3.18 -13.32
CA ALA A 556 -7.39 2.78 -12.05
C ALA A 556 -8.44 2.22 -11.07
N ARG A 557 -9.58 2.91 -10.92
CA ARG A 557 -10.66 2.47 -10.03
C ARG A 557 -11.23 1.11 -10.42
N ALA A 558 -11.40 0.85 -11.72
CA ALA A 558 -11.89 -0.44 -12.22
C ALA A 558 -10.97 -1.63 -11.85
N ARG A 559 -9.69 -1.39 -11.53
CA ARG A 559 -8.74 -2.41 -11.08
C ARG A 559 -8.71 -2.57 -9.56
N VAL A 560 -8.88 -1.48 -8.82
CA VAL A 560 -8.88 -1.49 -7.34
C VAL A 560 -10.21 -1.99 -6.79
N GLU A 561 -11.32 -1.56 -7.40
CA GLU A 561 -12.70 -1.90 -6.99
C GLU A 561 -13.43 -2.65 -8.13
N PRO A 562 -13.05 -3.90 -8.47
CA PRO A 562 -13.72 -4.64 -9.52
C PRO A 562 -15.18 -4.92 -9.11
N THR A 563 -16.12 -4.49 -9.95
CA THR A 563 -17.55 -4.73 -9.72
C THR A 563 -17.91 -6.20 -10.00
N ALA A 564 -18.91 -6.72 -9.29
CA ALA A 564 -19.41 -8.08 -9.52
C ALA A 564 -19.86 -8.27 -10.98
N GLY A 565 -19.30 -9.27 -11.66
CA GLY A 565 -19.54 -9.53 -13.09
C GLY A 565 -18.57 -8.81 -14.05
N SER A 566 -17.61 -8.04 -13.56
CA SER A 566 -16.56 -7.46 -14.40
C SER A 566 -15.56 -8.55 -14.87
N PRO A 567 -14.90 -8.36 -16.03
CA PRO A 567 -13.86 -9.28 -16.50
C PRO A 567 -12.54 -9.16 -15.71
N HIS A 568 -12.50 -8.33 -14.67
CA HIS A 568 -11.30 -8.05 -13.88
C HIS A 568 -11.30 -8.88 -12.60
N ARG A 569 -10.24 -9.66 -12.39
CA ARG A 569 -10.07 -10.42 -11.16
C ARG A 569 -9.69 -9.49 -10.00
N PRO A 570 -10.14 -9.77 -8.77
CA PRO A 570 -9.68 -9.08 -7.57
C PRO A 570 -8.16 -9.09 -7.45
N LEU A 571 -7.57 -7.98 -6.98
CA LEU A 571 -6.12 -7.88 -6.78
C LEU A 571 -5.61 -8.94 -5.78
N ALA A 572 -6.40 -9.29 -4.76
CA ALA A 572 -6.06 -10.33 -3.80
C ALA A 572 -5.90 -11.73 -4.43
N GLU A 573 -6.61 -12.02 -5.52
CA GLU A 573 -6.44 -13.29 -6.24
C GLU A 573 -5.20 -13.28 -7.15
N LEU A 574 -4.86 -12.11 -7.70
CA LEU A 574 -3.70 -11.95 -8.59
C LEU A 574 -2.38 -11.88 -7.81
N PHE A 575 -2.42 -11.34 -6.59
CA PHE A 575 -1.27 -11.11 -5.71
C PHE A 575 -1.58 -11.65 -4.31
N PRO A 576 -1.46 -12.98 -4.10
CA PRO A 576 -1.80 -13.62 -2.84
C PRO A 576 -0.78 -13.38 -1.72
N GLY A 577 0.37 -12.75 -2.01
CA GLY A 577 1.39 -12.45 -1.01
C GLY A 577 0.93 -11.42 0.03
N PRO A 578 1.50 -11.45 1.25
CA PRO A 578 1.11 -10.54 2.33
C PRO A 578 1.40 -9.09 1.94
N GLY A 579 0.37 -8.23 1.97
CA GLY A 579 0.47 -6.81 1.63
C GLY A 579 0.70 -6.51 0.14
N GLU A 580 0.91 -7.50 -0.73
CA GLU A 580 1.21 -7.26 -2.15
C GLU A 580 0.03 -6.62 -2.88
N ALA A 581 -1.19 -7.09 -2.65
CA ALA A 581 -2.40 -6.52 -3.23
C ALA A 581 -2.64 -5.07 -2.78
N GLU A 582 -2.35 -4.75 -1.52
CA GLU A 582 -2.49 -3.39 -0.97
C GLU A 582 -1.47 -2.44 -1.59
N GLU A 583 -0.21 -2.87 -1.72
CA GLU A 583 0.83 -2.09 -2.38
C GLU A 583 0.53 -1.84 -3.86
N VAL A 584 -0.01 -2.83 -4.58
CA VAL A 584 -0.46 -2.68 -5.97
C VAL A 584 -1.63 -1.69 -6.07
N ALA A 585 -2.61 -1.77 -5.16
CA ALA A 585 -3.72 -0.84 -5.10
C ALA A 585 -3.24 0.60 -4.81
N ALA A 586 -2.28 0.76 -3.89
CA ALA A 586 -1.67 2.04 -3.57
C ALA A 586 -0.91 2.63 -4.77
N ALA A 587 -0.17 1.81 -5.52
CA ALA A 587 0.53 2.24 -6.74
C ALA A 587 -0.44 2.73 -7.83
N LEU A 588 -1.55 2.01 -8.06
CA LEU A 588 -2.58 2.40 -9.02
C LEU A 588 -3.30 3.69 -8.62
N THR A 589 -3.62 3.83 -7.33
CA THR A 589 -4.27 5.04 -6.79
C THR A 589 -3.32 6.24 -6.90
N SER A 590 -2.06 6.08 -6.51
CA SER A 590 -1.04 7.11 -6.63
C SER A 590 -0.84 7.56 -8.08
N PHE A 591 -0.80 6.62 -9.02
CA PHE A 591 -0.72 6.91 -10.45
C PHE A 591 -1.87 7.82 -10.92
N ALA A 592 -3.12 7.50 -10.54
CA ALA A 592 -4.28 8.31 -10.92
C ALA A 592 -4.28 9.69 -10.25
N THR A 593 -3.91 9.78 -8.98
CA THR A 593 -3.84 11.04 -8.24
C THR A 593 -2.79 11.98 -8.82
N VAL A 594 -1.55 11.51 -9.02
CA VAL A 594 -0.45 12.32 -9.56
C VAL A 594 -0.75 12.81 -10.98
N PHE A 595 -1.38 11.97 -11.82
CA PHE A 595 -1.80 12.38 -13.15
C PHE A 595 -2.90 13.45 -13.09
N SER A 596 -3.87 13.29 -12.19
CA SER A 596 -4.97 14.23 -12.01
C SER A 596 -4.51 15.60 -11.53
N GLU A 597 -3.58 15.66 -10.58
CA GLU A 597 -3.00 16.92 -10.07
C GLU A 597 -2.32 17.72 -11.19
N LYS A 598 -1.39 17.09 -11.92
CA LYS A 598 -0.67 17.74 -13.03
C LYS A 598 -1.61 18.21 -14.14
N THR A 599 -2.63 17.40 -14.44
CA THR A 599 -3.61 17.74 -15.48
C THR A 599 -4.49 18.91 -15.03
N ASN A 600 -4.90 18.94 -13.77
CA ASN A 600 -5.70 20.04 -13.21
C ASN A 600 -4.93 21.36 -13.17
N GLU A 601 -3.61 21.34 -12.91
CA GLU A 601 -2.76 22.54 -13.01
C GLU A 601 -2.82 23.14 -14.42
N LEU A 602 -2.58 22.31 -15.45
CA LEU A 602 -2.61 22.76 -16.84
C LEU A 602 -4.02 23.19 -17.30
N ILE A 603 -5.08 22.51 -16.84
CA ILE A 603 -6.47 22.94 -17.08
C ILE A 603 -6.71 24.32 -16.48
N SER A 604 -6.28 24.56 -15.23
CA SER A 604 -6.45 25.86 -14.57
C SER A 604 -5.73 26.97 -15.33
N ASP A 605 -4.49 26.73 -15.77
CA ASP A 605 -3.74 27.66 -16.60
C ASP A 605 -4.44 27.92 -17.95
N GLY A 606 -4.90 26.86 -18.61
CA GLY A 606 -5.66 26.95 -19.87
C GLY A 606 -6.94 27.79 -19.72
N VAL A 607 -7.75 27.50 -18.70
CA VAL A 607 -8.97 28.26 -18.39
C VAL A 607 -8.65 29.74 -18.12
N ASN A 608 -7.56 30.03 -17.39
CA ASN A 608 -7.09 31.40 -17.19
C ASN A 608 -6.70 32.08 -18.51
N VAL A 609 -6.03 31.37 -19.43
CA VAL A 609 -5.68 31.89 -20.76
C VAL A 609 -6.93 32.22 -21.59
N VAL A 610 -7.94 31.35 -21.58
CA VAL A 610 -9.24 31.60 -22.25
C VAL A 610 -9.91 32.83 -21.66
N PHE A 611 -9.97 32.93 -20.33
CA PHE A 611 -10.55 34.09 -19.67
C PHE A 611 -9.83 35.40 -20.08
N HIS A 612 -8.50 35.45 -19.98
CA HIS A 612 -7.73 36.67 -20.20
C HIS A 612 -7.72 37.14 -21.67
N ASN A 613 -7.65 36.21 -22.61
CA ASN A 613 -7.47 36.54 -24.03
C ASN A 613 -8.78 36.52 -24.83
N VAL A 614 -9.80 35.79 -24.38
CA VAL A 614 -11.06 35.63 -25.11
C VAL A 614 -12.21 36.35 -24.42
N MET A 615 -12.47 36.07 -23.15
CA MET A 615 -13.64 36.63 -22.45
C MET A 615 -13.42 38.07 -21.97
N LYS A 616 -12.32 38.33 -21.24
CA LYS A 616 -12.03 39.62 -20.60
C LYS A 616 -12.06 40.81 -21.57
N PRO A 617 -11.48 40.74 -22.79
CA PRO A 617 -11.55 41.86 -23.74
C PRO A 617 -12.97 42.17 -24.24
N ARG A 618 -13.87 41.17 -24.23
CA ARG A 618 -15.26 41.27 -24.69
C ARG A 618 -16.22 41.72 -23.59
N LEU A 619 -15.93 41.39 -22.32
CA LEU A 619 -16.77 41.76 -21.18
C LEU A 619 -16.93 43.28 -21.01
N ARG A 620 -15.85 44.06 -21.17
CA ARG A 620 -15.91 45.53 -20.99
C ARG A 620 -16.81 46.20 -22.04
N PRO A 621 -16.67 45.93 -23.35
CA PRO A 621 -17.63 46.41 -24.36
C PRO A 621 -19.07 46.02 -24.08
N ILE A 622 -19.33 44.77 -23.67
CA ILE A 622 -20.69 44.29 -23.33
C ILE A 622 -21.28 45.14 -22.19
N LEU A 623 -20.52 45.37 -21.12
CA LEU A 623 -20.99 46.18 -20.00
C LEU A 623 -21.18 47.66 -20.40
N MET A 624 -20.32 48.20 -21.27
CA MET A 624 -20.47 49.58 -21.74
C MET A 624 -21.69 49.78 -22.65
N ASP A 625 -22.02 48.78 -23.46
CA ASP A 625 -23.19 48.76 -24.35
C ASP A 625 -24.50 48.59 -23.56
N ALA A 626 -24.49 47.73 -22.54
CA ALA A 626 -25.63 47.50 -21.65
C ALA A 626 -26.14 48.79 -21.02
N PHE A 627 -25.24 49.63 -20.52
CA PHE A 627 -25.55 50.92 -19.88
C PHE A 627 -25.41 52.12 -20.83
N ARG A 628 -25.45 51.91 -22.16
CA ARG A 628 -25.36 53.00 -23.13
C ARG A 628 -26.67 53.78 -23.17
N ASP A 629 -26.56 55.11 -23.18
CA ASP A 629 -27.71 56.04 -23.26
C ASP A 629 -28.69 55.93 -22.08
N THR A 630 -28.29 55.26 -21.00
CA THR A 630 -29.06 55.20 -19.75
C THR A 630 -28.76 56.42 -18.89
N ASP A 631 -29.78 57.24 -18.64
CA ASP A 631 -29.68 58.39 -17.75
C ASP A 631 -30.42 58.12 -16.43
N TYR A 632 -29.67 58.16 -15.33
CA TYR A 632 -30.16 57.98 -13.96
C TYR A 632 -30.43 59.32 -13.25
N GLN A 633 -30.47 60.44 -13.99
CA GLN A 633 -30.83 61.77 -13.47
C GLN A 633 -32.27 62.18 -13.82
N LEU A 634 -32.98 61.37 -14.61
CA LEU A 634 -34.35 61.67 -15.05
C LEU A 634 -35.31 61.64 -13.86
N THR A 635 -36.21 62.62 -13.78
CA THR A 635 -37.25 62.66 -12.76
C THR A 635 -38.41 61.70 -13.10
N ARG A 636 -39.25 61.39 -12.10
CA ARG A 636 -40.41 60.50 -12.26
C ARG A 636 -41.33 60.91 -13.41
N GLU A 637 -41.54 62.22 -13.59
CA GLU A 637 -42.38 62.79 -14.66
C GLU A 637 -41.74 62.58 -16.05
N GLN A 638 -40.43 62.79 -16.17
CA GLN A 638 -39.70 62.60 -17.43
C GLN A 638 -39.59 61.13 -17.85
N LEU A 639 -39.51 60.22 -16.87
CA LEU A 639 -39.55 58.77 -17.13
C LEU A 639 -40.93 58.31 -17.60
N GLN A 640 -42.00 58.92 -17.08
CA GLN A 640 -43.38 58.61 -17.46
C GLN A 640 -43.73 59.15 -18.85
N ASP A 641 -43.20 60.33 -19.23
CA ASP A 641 -43.31 60.88 -20.59
C ASP A 641 -42.55 60.01 -21.61
N LEU A 642 -41.34 59.54 -21.27
CA LEU A 642 -40.54 58.62 -22.11
C LEU A 642 -41.18 57.23 -22.25
N ALA A 643 -41.90 56.76 -21.23
CA ALA A 643 -42.64 55.50 -21.27
C ALA A 643 -43.93 55.61 -22.13
N GLY A 644 -44.54 56.79 -22.20
CA GLY A 644 -45.74 57.06 -23.00
C GLY A 644 -45.52 57.04 -24.52
N ASP A 645 -44.30 57.30 -24.99
CA ASP A 645 -43.94 57.29 -26.42
C ASP A 645 -43.56 55.89 -26.95
N LEU A 646 -43.41 54.88 -26.08
CA LEU A 646 -43.11 53.50 -26.45
C LEU A 646 -44.40 52.65 -26.43
N ASP A 647 -44.92 52.40 -27.62
CA ASP A 647 -46.15 51.67 -27.90
C ASP A 647 -46.20 50.26 -27.25
N GLY A 648 -47.10 50.06 -26.28
CA GLY A 648 -47.56 48.72 -25.86
C GLY A 648 -47.86 48.52 -24.37
N GLY A 649 -49.14 48.56 -24.00
CA GLY A 649 -49.71 48.32 -22.67
C GLY A 649 -49.10 47.19 -21.82
N GLY A 650 -48.26 47.59 -20.87
CA GLY A 650 -47.83 46.78 -19.72
C GLY A 650 -48.40 47.35 -18.41
N ASP A 651 -48.74 46.46 -17.49
CA ASP A 651 -49.28 46.76 -16.14
C ASP A 651 -48.46 47.81 -15.38
N GLU A 652 -49.11 48.53 -14.45
CA GLU A 652 -48.54 49.53 -13.52
C GLU A 652 -47.37 49.03 -12.63
N THR A 653 -46.91 47.79 -12.81
CA THR A 653 -45.89 47.11 -12.00
C THR A 653 -44.48 47.11 -12.60
N ASP A 654 -44.29 47.40 -13.90
CA ASP A 654 -42.97 47.49 -14.56
C ASP A 654 -42.67 48.95 -14.98
N ALA A 655 -42.45 49.83 -14.01
CA ALA A 655 -42.16 51.24 -14.25
C ALA A 655 -40.76 51.52 -14.86
N PHE A 656 -39.93 50.48 -15.06
CA PHE A 656 -38.58 50.60 -15.59
C PHE A 656 -38.40 49.79 -16.88
N SER A 657 -37.81 50.40 -17.91
CA SER A 657 -37.50 49.72 -19.18
C SER A 657 -36.42 48.64 -18.99
N ASP A 658 -36.69 47.41 -19.43
CA ASP A 658 -35.75 46.28 -19.38
C ASP A 658 -34.58 46.33 -20.40
N GLU A 659 -34.28 47.51 -20.91
CA GLU A 659 -33.33 47.72 -22.00
C GLU A 659 -31.89 47.32 -21.60
N VAL A 660 -31.46 47.66 -20.38
CA VAL A 660 -30.15 47.30 -19.85
C VAL A 660 -30.02 45.78 -19.73
N ARG A 661 -31.06 45.10 -19.22
CA ARG A 661 -31.14 43.64 -19.12
C ARG A 661 -31.03 42.98 -20.49
N MET A 662 -31.83 43.43 -21.45
CA MET A 662 -31.88 42.85 -22.80
C MET A 662 -30.54 42.98 -23.53
N ARG A 663 -29.94 44.18 -23.53
CA ARG A 663 -28.64 44.44 -24.16
C ARG A 663 -27.52 43.63 -23.49
N PHE A 664 -27.49 43.60 -22.16
CA PHE A 664 -26.52 42.79 -21.42
C PHE A 664 -26.69 41.29 -21.72
N GLN A 665 -27.92 40.78 -21.65
CA GLN A 665 -28.21 39.37 -21.88
C GLN A 665 -27.80 38.94 -23.29
N LEU A 666 -28.08 39.76 -24.31
CA LEU A 666 -27.69 39.46 -25.69
C LEU A 666 -26.16 39.35 -25.83
N GLY A 667 -25.42 40.30 -25.26
CA GLY A 667 -23.95 40.26 -25.26
C GLY A 667 -23.36 39.12 -24.43
N TRP A 668 -23.94 38.84 -23.26
CA TRP A 668 -23.51 37.75 -22.36
C TRP A 668 -23.77 36.37 -22.97
N ASP A 669 -24.94 36.16 -23.55
CA ASP A 669 -25.32 34.92 -24.23
C ASP A 669 -24.45 34.67 -25.48
N ALA A 670 -24.18 35.71 -26.26
CA ALA A 670 -23.30 35.63 -27.42
C ALA A 670 -21.84 35.30 -27.06
N LEU A 671 -21.41 35.62 -25.84
CA LEU A 671 -20.07 35.29 -25.33
C LEU A 671 -20.01 33.88 -24.72
N THR A 672 -20.96 33.55 -23.85
CA THR A 672 -20.87 32.36 -22.99
C THR A 672 -21.41 31.10 -23.64
N LYS A 673 -22.55 31.17 -24.32
CA LYS A 673 -23.21 29.97 -24.90
C LYS A 673 -22.34 29.27 -25.94
N PRO A 674 -21.64 29.95 -26.88
CA PRO A 674 -20.80 29.26 -27.85
C PRO A 674 -19.62 28.52 -27.22
N ILE A 675 -19.01 29.11 -26.19
CA ILE A 675 -17.89 28.49 -25.47
C ILE A 675 -18.40 27.29 -24.66
N GLY A 676 -19.51 27.44 -23.95
CA GLY A 676 -20.11 26.37 -23.14
C GLY A 676 -20.68 25.20 -23.95
N ARG A 677 -20.97 25.39 -25.25
CA ARG A 677 -21.34 24.29 -26.15
C ARG A 677 -20.16 23.38 -26.52
N ILE A 678 -18.93 23.90 -26.44
CA ILE A 678 -17.71 23.17 -26.83
C ILE A 678 -16.99 22.61 -25.61
N MET A 679 -16.87 23.38 -24.53
CA MET A 679 -16.15 22.97 -23.32
C MET A 679 -16.89 21.88 -22.52
N THR A 680 -16.15 21.09 -21.74
CA THR A 680 -16.76 20.22 -20.72
C THR A 680 -17.43 21.06 -19.63
N GLU A 681 -18.49 20.52 -19.00
CA GLU A 681 -19.24 21.21 -17.95
C GLU A 681 -18.33 21.68 -16.80
N ARG A 682 -17.42 20.83 -16.34
CA ARG A 682 -16.51 21.12 -15.23
C ARG A 682 -15.55 22.27 -15.53
N THR A 683 -14.98 22.31 -16.74
CA THR A 683 -14.03 23.35 -17.13
C THR A 683 -14.74 24.66 -17.50
N PHE A 684 -15.95 24.58 -18.05
CA PHE A 684 -16.79 25.73 -18.29
C PHE A 684 -17.27 26.39 -16.98
N ASP A 685 -17.64 25.60 -15.97
CA ASP A 685 -17.98 26.10 -14.63
C ASP A 685 -16.84 26.88 -13.98
N GLN A 686 -15.60 26.38 -14.12
CA GLN A 686 -14.40 27.08 -13.64
C GLN A 686 -14.19 28.41 -14.38
N LEU A 687 -14.33 28.40 -15.71
CA LEU A 687 -14.23 29.60 -16.53
C LEU A 687 -15.30 30.64 -16.16
N LEU A 688 -16.55 30.19 -15.98
CA LEU A 688 -17.66 31.04 -15.57
C LEU A 688 -17.40 31.66 -14.20
N THR A 689 -16.91 30.90 -13.23
CA THR A 689 -16.62 31.40 -11.88
C THR A 689 -15.59 32.55 -11.94
N ILE A 690 -14.54 32.43 -12.75
CA ILE A 690 -13.55 33.49 -12.97
C ILE A 690 -14.18 34.70 -13.68
N ALA A 691 -14.97 34.46 -14.74
CA ALA A 691 -15.63 35.50 -15.50
C ALA A 691 -16.62 36.33 -14.66
N VAL A 692 -17.44 35.65 -13.85
CA VAL A 692 -18.41 36.26 -12.93
C VAL A 692 -17.71 37.08 -11.84
N SER A 693 -16.64 36.54 -11.25
CA SER A 693 -15.84 37.25 -10.23
C SER A 693 -15.18 38.52 -10.78
N TYR A 694 -14.81 38.53 -12.07
CA TYR A 694 -14.29 39.71 -12.72
C TYR A 694 -15.40 40.70 -13.10
N LEU A 695 -16.53 40.18 -13.59
CA LEU A 695 -17.70 40.99 -13.94
C LEU A 695 -18.24 41.74 -12.71
N SER A 696 -18.32 41.10 -11.53
CA SER A 696 -18.76 41.76 -10.31
C SER A 696 -17.86 42.93 -9.92
N LYS A 697 -16.53 42.76 -10.01
CA LYS A 697 -15.57 43.87 -9.79
C LYS A 697 -15.71 44.99 -10.83
N MET A 698 -16.05 44.65 -12.07
CA MET A 698 -16.25 45.64 -13.13
C MET A 698 -17.56 46.41 -12.94
N LEU A 699 -18.62 45.72 -12.50
CA LEU A 699 -19.90 46.31 -12.13
C LEU A 699 -19.74 47.23 -10.92
N GLU A 700 -19.05 46.77 -9.86
CA GLU A 700 -18.72 47.57 -8.68
C GLU A 700 -17.99 48.87 -9.07
N LYS A 701 -16.94 48.77 -9.90
CA LYS A 701 -16.23 49.95 -10.40
C LYS A 701 -17.14 50.90 -11.17
N ARG A 702 -18.09 50.36 -11.94
CA ARG A 702 -19.03 51.17 -12.71
C ARG A 702 -20.07 51.84 -11.81
N LEU A 703 -20.58 51.17 -10.79
CA LEU A 703 -21.45 51.77 -9.77
C LEU A 703 -20.78 53.03 -9.20
N TRP A 704 -19.52 52.95 -8.78
CA TRP A 704 -18.79 54.11 -8.26
C TRP A 704 -18.64 55.29 -9.24
N THR A 705 -18.76 55.08 -10.56
CA THR A 705 -18.72 56.19 -11.54
C THR A 705 -20.00 57.03 -11.57
N TYR A 706 -21.09 56.53 -11.00
CA TYR A 706 -22.37 57.22 -10.94
C TYR A 706 -22.51 58.17 -9.75
N HIS A 707 -21.46 58.31 -8.92
CA HIS A 707 -21.44 59.26 -7.81
C HIS A 707 -21.78 60.70 -8.27
N GLY A 708 -22.81 61.31 -7.67
CA GLY A 708 -23.28 62.65 -8.02
C GLY A 708 -24.01 62.73 -9.38
N ARG A 709 -24.36 61.58 -9.97
CA ARG A 709 -25.09 61.48 -11.25
C ARG A 709 -26.36 60.64 -11.14
N VAL A 710 -26.88 60.44 -9.94
CA VAL A 710 -28.08 59.64 -9.65
C VAL A 710 -29.00 60.45 -8.73
N ASN A 711 -30.29 60.48 -9.04
CA ASN A 711 -31.34 60.99 -8.15
C ASN A 711 -32.06 59.81 -7.44
N GLU A 712 -32.97 60.08 -6.51
CA GLU A 712 -33.67 59.05 -5.72
C GLU A 712 -34.38 57.99 -6.59
N VAL A 713 -35.13 58.42 -7.61
CA VAL A 713 -35.81 57.51 -8.56
C VAL A 713 -34.80 56.74 -9.44
N GLY A 714 -33.68 57.37 -9.79
CA GLY A 714 -32.59 56.79 -10.53
C GLY A 714 -31.78 55.77 -9.73
N ALA A 715 -31.73 55.90 -8.39
CA ALA A 715 -31.13 54.92 -7.50
C ALA A 715 -31.93 53.61 -7.52
N ALA A 716 -33.26 53.70 -7.42
CA ALA A 716 -34.17 52.56 -7.52
C ALA A 716 -34.08 51.89 -8.91
N ARG A 717 -33.99 52.68 -9.99
CA ARG A 717 -33.76 52.16 -11.35
C ARG A 717 -32.41 51.44 -11.48
N LEU A 718 -31.34 52.03 -10.93
CA LEU A 718 -30.00 51.45 -10.99
C LEU A 718 -29.91 50.14 -10.19
N GLU A 719 -30.56 50.06 -9.03
CA GLU A 719 -30.70 48.82 -8.27
C GLU A 719 -31.45 47.75 -9.06
N HIS A 720 -32.57 48.12 -9.69
CA HIS A 720 -33.33 47.22 -10.56
C HIS A 720 -32.44 46.67 -11.70
N ASP A 721 -31.78 47.53 -12.46
CA ASP A 721 -30.92 47.14 -13.58
C ASP A 721 -29.77 46.22 -13.16
N VAL A 722 -29.12 46.50 -12.02
CA VAL A 722 -28.05 45.67 -11.45
C VAL A 722 -28.58 44.31 -11.03
N ASN A 723 -29.74 44.26 -10.37
CA ASN A 723 -30.37 43.01 -9.96
C ASN A 723 -30.79 42.17 -11.18
N GLU A 724 -31.29 42.79 -12.25
CA GLU A 724 -31.61 42.10 -13.50
C GLU A 724 -30.36 41.53 -14.20
N ILE A 725 -29.24 42.27 -14.22
CA ILE A 725 -27.94 41.75 -14.69
C ILE A 725 -27.50 40.53 -13.86
N ILE A 726 -27.59 40.63 -12.53
CA ILE A 726 -27.25 39.52 -11.62
C ILE A 726 -28.14 38.30 -11.89
N LYS A 727 -29.45 38.51 -12.09
CA LYS A 727 -30.39 37.44 -12.45
C LYS A 727 -30.00 36.77 -13.76
N VAL A 728 -29.61 37.51 -14.79
CA VAL A 728 -29.16 36.96 -16.09
C VAL A 728 -27.91 36.10 -15.92
N VAL A 729 -26.90 36.59 -15.20
CA VAL A 729 -25.62 35.89 -15.01
C VAL A 729 -25.79 34.61 -14.20
N VAL A 730 -26.67 34.65 -13.19
CA VAL A 730 -26.89 33.53 -12.27
C VAL A 730 -27.97 32.56 -12.77
N LYS A 731 -28.69 32.90 -13.83
CA LYS A 731 -29.77 32.07 -14.39
C LYS A 731 -29.24 30.68 -14.78
N GLY A 732 -29.74 29.65 -14.08
CA GLY A 732 -29.33 28.25 -14.32
C GLY A 732 -27.93 27.88 -13.80
N GLN A 733 -27.34 28.70 -12.92
CA GLN A 733 -26.00 28.49 -12.37
C GLN A 733 -26.01 28.24 -10.85
N LYS A 734 -24.85 27.87 -10.28
CA LYS A 734 -24.70 27.59 -8.84
C LYS A 734 -24.96 28.85 -7.99
N TYR A 735 -25.63 28.67 -6.84
CA TYR A 735 -25.95 29.75 -5.88
C TYR A 735 -24.70 30.54 -5.43
N ALA A 736 -23.55 29.87 -5.33
CA ALA A 736 -22.27 30.48 -4.97
C ALA A 736 -21.85 31.66 -5.88
N LEU A 737 -22.34 31.71 -7.14
CA LEU A 737 -22.05 32.84 -8.03
C LEU A 737 -22.80 34.12 -7.63
N ARG A 738 -23.89 34.04 -6.84
CA ARG A 738 -24.58 35.22 -6.28
C ARG A 738 -23.71 35.96 -5.28
N GLU A 739 -22.95 35.21 -4.47
CA GLU A 739 -22.08 35.78 -3.43
C GLU A 739 -21.04 36.74 -4.02
N ALA A 740 -20.57 36.46 -5.26
CA ALA A 740 -19.63 37.32 -5.97
C ALA A 740 -20.17 38.75 -6.22
N PHE A 741 -21.50 38.93 -6.24
CA PHE A 741 -22.16 40.23 -6.45
C PHE A 741 -22.65 40.89 -5.17
N LEU A 742 -22.47 40.27 -4.00
CA LEU A 742 -23.02 40.78 -2.74
C LEU A 742 -22.56 42.21 -2.42
N ARG A 743 -21.31 42.56 -2.74
CA ARG A 743 -20.80 43.94 -2.65
C ARG A 743 -21.56 44.91 -3.55
N CYS A 744 -21.88 44.52 -4.79
CA CYS A 744 -22.66 45.34 -5.71
C CYS A 744 -24.09 45.53 -5.19
N SER A 745 -24.74 44.45 -4.72
CA SER A 745 -26.08 44.52 -4.14
C SER A 745 -26.10 45.38 -2.88
N GLN A 746 -25.11 45.28 -1.99
CA GLN A 746 -25.02 46.13 -0.79
C GLN A 746 -24.78 47.61 -1.14
N ILE A 747 -24.03 47.92 -2.19
CA ILE A 747 -23.88 49.31 -2.68
C ILE A 747 -25.23 49.85 -3.15
N CYS A 748 -25.96 49.10 -4.00
CA CYS A 748 -27.28 49.52 -4.48
C CYS A 748 -28.32 49.62 -3.36
N MET A 749 -28.27 48.72 -2.37
CA MET A 749 -29.14 48.75 -1.20
C MET A 749 -28.91 50.04 -0.39
N ILE A 750 -27.65 50.34 0.00
CA ILE A 750 -27.32 51.55 0.78
C ILE A 750 -27.70 52.84 0.05
N MET A 751 -27.58 52.84 -1.28
CA MET A 751 -27.98 53.99 -2.10
C MET A 751 -29.49 54.29 -2.01
N ASN A 752 -30.34 53.31 -1.71
CA ASN A 752 -31.80 53.45 -1.65
C ASN A 752 -32.36 53.48 -0.21
N MET A 753 -31.52 53.47 0.83
CA MET A 753 -32.01 53.48 2.20
C MET A 753 -32.59 54.83 2.58
N ASP A 754 -33.67 54.83 3.36
CA ASP A 754 -34.20 56.06 3.97
C ASP A 754 -33.36 56.48 5.19
N GLU A 755 -33.54 57.71 5.69
CA GLU A 755 -32.73 58.23 6.81
C GLU A 755 -32.89 57.41 8.09
N GLU A 756 -34.11 56.91 8.37
CA GLU A 756 -34.40 56.02 9.50
C GLU A 756 -33.68 54.67 9.35
N GLU A 757 -33.72 54.08 8.15
CA GLU A 757 -33.05 52.79 7.86
C GLU A 757 -31.52 52.90 7.93
N TRP A 758 -30.97 54.06 7.56
CA TRP A 758 -29.55 54.35 7.66
C TRP A 758 -29.09 54.48 9.13
N GLU A 759 -29.86 55.15 9.98
CA GLU A 759 -29.60 55.22 11.42
C GLU A 759 -29.66 53.82 12.07
N GLU A 760 -30.63 52.99 11.69
CA GLU A 760 -30.73 51.59 12.13
C GLU A 760 -29.53 50.75 11.67
N LEU A 761 -29.04 50.96 10.44
CA LEU A 761 -27.86 50.27 9.92
C LEU A 761 -26.58 50.67 10.68
N LEU A 762 -26.43 51.93 11.09
CA LEU A 762 -25.32 52.38 11.92
C LEU A 762 -25.41 51.82 13.35
N ASN A 763 -26.62 51.79 13.92
CA ASN A 763 -26.89 51.27 15.27
C ASN A 763 -26.68 49.75 15.38
N SER A 764 -26.92 49.00 14.31
CA SER A 764 -26.67 47.54 14.23
C SER A 764 -25.22 47.16 13.89
N GLY A 765 -24.29 48.12 13.78
CA GLY A 765 -22.92 47.86 13.33
C GLY A 765 -22.80 47.48 11.84
N GLY A 766 -23.91 47.57 11.10
CA GLY A 766 -24.05 47.24 9.68
C GLY A 766 -23.90 45.76 9.36
N GLU A 767 -24.55 44.88 10.15
CA GLU A 767 -24.66 43.45 9.89
C GLU A 767 -25.23 43.13 8.49
N VAL A 768 -26.14 43.96 7.97
CA VAL A 768 -26.78 43.78 6.65
C VAL A 768 -25.87 44.20 5.48
N ALA A 769 -24.87 45.06 5.74
CA ALA A 769 -23.89 45.55 4.77
C ALA A 769 -22.45 45.15 5.12
N ASP A 770 -22.28 43.92 5.62
CA ASP A 770 -21.03 43.37 6.18
C ASP A 770 -19.85 43.29 5.19
N LYS A 771 -20.10 43.29 3.86
CA LYS A 771 -19.02 43.20 2.85
C LYS A 771 -18.41 44.55 2.49
N LEU A 772 -18.96 45.67 2.97
CA LEU A 772 -18.46 47.02 2.73
C LEU A 772 -17.83 47.61 4.00
N LYS A 773 -16.70 48.30 3.87
CA LYS A 773 -16.10 49.06 4.98
C LYS A 773 -16.93 50.31 5.30
N LEU A 774 -16.80 50.84 6.52
CA LEU A 774 -17.54 52.04 6.95
C LEU A 774 -17.37 53.23 5.98
N GLU A 775 -16.15 53.49 5.50
CA GLU A 775 -15.87 54.53 4.50
C GLU A 775 -16.58 54.27 3.16
N GLU A 776 -16.66 53.01 2.73
CA GLU A 776 -17.37 52.61 1.50
C GLU A 776 -18.89 52.74 1.68
N ARG A 777 -19.43 52.45 2.87
CA ARG A 777 -20.86 52.61 3.19
C ARG A 777 -21.27 54.09 3.13
N VAL A 778 -20.50 54.97 3.77
CA VAL A 778 -20.71 56.43 3.72
C VAL A 778 -20.60 56.94 2.29
N ARG A 779 -19.62 56.44 1.53
CA ARG A 779 -19.46 56.79 0.12
C ARG A 779 -20.65 56.36 -0.73
N ALA A 780 -21.21 55.16 -0.49
CA ALA A 780 -22.38 54.65 -1.21
C ALA A 780 -23.63 55.50 -0.93
N ARG A 781 -23.86 55.88 0.34
CA ARG A 781 -24.96 56.77 0.75
C ARG A 781 -24.89 58.12 0.00
N ASN A 782 -23.70 58.72 -0.05
CA ASN A 782 -23.48 60.03 -0.68
C ASN A 782 -23.48 60.01 -2.23
N MET A 783 -23.79 58.88 -2.87
CA MET A 783 -23.85 58.81 -4.33
C MET A 783 -25.10 59.48 -4.93
N VAL A 784 -26.19 59.51 -4.16
CA VAL A 784 -27.46 60.14 -4.56
C VAL A 784 -27.35 61.65 -4.38
N LYS A 785 -27.78 62.43 -5.38
CA LYS A 785 -27.90 63.89 -5.23
C LYS A 785 -29.13 64.19 -4.39
N ASP A 786 -28.93 64.88 -3.27
CA ASP A 786 -30.04 65.45 -2.51
C ASP A 786 -30.85 66.39 -3.41
N THR A 787 -32.13 66.08 -3.58
CA THR A 787 -33.10 66.98 -4.21
C THR A 787 -33.48 68.06 -3.19
N THR A 788 -32.52 68.86 -2.76
CA THR A 788 -32.79 70.11 -2.04
C THR A 788 -32.36 71.29 -2.91
N ALA A 789 -33.32 71.76 -3.72
CA ALA A 789 -33.38 73.12 -4.18
C ALA A 789 -34.70 73.73 -3.68
#